data_AF-A0AAJ1W683-F1
#
_entry.id   AF-A0AAJ1W683-F1
#
_cell.length_a   1.000
_cell.length_b   1.000
_cell.length_c   1.000
_cell.angle_alpha   90.00
_cell.angle_beta   90.00
_cell.angle_gamma   90.00
#
_symmetry.space_group_name_H-M   'P 1'
#
loop_
_entity.id
_entity.type
_entity.pdbx_description
1 polymer ?
#
loop_
_entity_poly.entity_id
_entity_poly.type
_entity_poly.pdbx_seq_one_letter_code
_entity_poly.pdbx_strand_id
1 'polypeptide(L)'
;MSFVIAVPELLSTAATDLAGVGSAIGAAGASAAGPTTALISAGADEVSAAIAAVFNSHGEAYQALNAQAAAFHSQFVSALTAGGASYATAEATAASVLQNALDLLNVPTQALLGRPLIGNGANGAPGTGAPGGAGGILIGNGGAGGSGAPGQAGGAGGAAGLIGNGGAGGAGGGSSTGKAGAGGAGGAALLFGTGGAGGPGGYAVTAGTGGVGGAGGAGGLFTSGGTGGAGGSGRLGANGGAGGIGGVGGLFGTGGAGGSGGESAAIGGAGGAGGAGGLFGGGGDGGSGASGGLGGAGGAGGNAGLLATADGGTGGAGGAGGEGLGTGGAGGAGGNAGLLFGSGGTGGAGGDGGSGGLSTGGAGGNGGKPGLIGNGGNGGAGGAGTNTGFGGAGGAAGSGVLIGNGGNGGNGGTGGTAGSTGAGGLGGPLLGADGSNAPASGNPLHTFQQTALQAINSPIQAATGRPLIGNGANGAPGTGAAGGAGGWLFGNGGSGGSGATATGATAGLPGGAGGAGGTLFGAGGSGGTGGFSPLGLGGQGGAGGAGGLFNRGGAGGIGGSGGAAGAGAGGAGGTGGLFGNGGAGGTGGSGAAVGGVGGNGGSGGVFGSGGIGGTGGFGFTTSGGTGGAGGAGGLFGGGGDGGNGGQSNLLGGTGGAGGNAGLLVASGAGGGAGGTGGDSLNTTGGVGGTGGNGGFLFGSGGAGGTGGAGAPDVAINGGAGGAGGKSGLFDNGGNGGAGGSGGVGGKGGAGGLGGSAVLVGDGGNGGNGGSATTVGKAGAGGTGGLVLGQDGKAGLP
;
A
#
# COMPACT_ATOMS: atom_id res chain seq x y z
N MET A 1 -32.34 14.82 -21.75
CA MET A 1 -32.65 13.37 -21.82
C MET A 1 -32.71 12.85 -20.39
N SER A 2 -33.81 12.24 -19.96
CA SER A 2 -33.88 11.62 -18.63
C SER A 2 -33.00 10.37 -18.64
N PHE A 3 -31.93 10.36 -17.87
CA PHE A 3 -31.10 9.17 -17.72
C PHE A 3 -31.91 8.12 -16.96
N VAL A 4 -32.23 7.02 -17.63
CA VAL A 4 -32.75 5.81 -16.99
C VAL A 4 -31.53 5.02 -16.53
N ILE A 5 -31.30 4.93 -15.22
CA ILE A 5 -30.28 4.06 -14.65
C ILE A 5 -30.96 2.72 -14.36
N ALA A 6 -30.67 1.71 -15.17
CA ALA A 6 -31.00 0.31 -14.90
C ALA A 6 -29.72 -0.45 -14.59
N VAL A 7 -29.77 -1.44 -13.70
CA VAL A 7 -28.65 -2.34 -13.41
C VAL A 7 -29.10 -3.76 -13.79
N PRO A 8 -28.86 -4.20 -15.04
CA PRO A 8 -29.36 -5.48 -15.54
C PRO A 8 -28.99 -6.68 -14.67
N GLU A 9 -27.77 -6.68 -14.09
CA GLU A 9 -27.31 -7.72 -13.16
C GLU A 9 -28.14 -7.81 -11.86
N LEU A 10 -28.56 -6.66 -11.31
CA LEU A 10 -29.42 -6.64 -10.11
C LEU A 10 -30.83 -7.11 -10.44
N LEU A 11 -31.35 -6.77 -11.63
CA LEU A 11 -32.65 -7.24 -12.10
C LEU A 11 -32.65 -8.77 -12.32
N SER A 12 -31.57 -9.31 -12.88
CA SER A 12 -31.38 -10.75 -13.05
C SER A 12 -31.27 -11.49 -11.72
N THR A 13 -30.52 -10.93 -10.76
CA THR A 13 -30.39 -11.49 -9.41
C THR A 13 -31.75 -11.50 -8.69
N ALA A 14 -32.44 -10.36 -8.70
CA ALA A 14 -33.76 -10.23 -8.09
C ALA A 14 -34.78 -11.20 -8.71
N ALA A 15 -34.79 -11.37 -10.03
CA ALA A 15 -35.67 -12.33 -10.70
C ALA A 15 -35.40 -13.77 -10.25
N THR A 16 -34.13 -14.12 -10.03
CA THR A 16 -33.73 -15.45 -9.53
C THR A 16 -34.20 -15.67 -8.08
N ASP A 17 -34.00 -14.68 -7.21
CA ASP A 17 -34.45 -14.75 -5.82
C ASP A 17 -35.97 -14.86 -5.71
N LEU A 18 -36.70 -14.06 -6.51
CA LEU A 18 -38.16 -14.13 -6.61
C LEU A 18 -38.63 -15.49 -7.11
N ALA A 19 -37.96 -16.11 -8.09
CA ALA A 19 -38.28 -17.47 -8.52
C ALA A 19 -38.11 -18.50 -7.38
N GLY A 20 -37.09 -18.33 -6.54
CA GLY A 20 -36.87 -19.13 -5.34
C GLY A 20 -38.01 -18.98 -4.32
N VAL A 21 -38.44 -17.75 -4.03
CA VAL A 21 -39.58 -17.47 -3.14
C VAL A 21 -40.88 -18.10 -3.67
N GLY A 22 -41.15 -17.95 -4.98
CA GLY A 22 -42.33 -18.56 -5.61
C GLY A 22 -42.35 -20.08 -5.50
N SER A 23 -41.19 -20.73 -5.66
CA SER A 23 -41.04 -22.18 -5.51
C SER A 23 -41.30 -22.64 -4.07
N ALA A 24 -40.77 -21.91 -3.07
CA ALA A 24 -40.98 -22.22 -1.66
C ALA A 24 -42.46 -22.09 -1.24
N ILE A 25 -43.12 -21.00 -1.66
CA ILE A 25 -44.55 -20.77 -1.39
C ILE A 25 -45.42 -21.83 -2.09
N GLY A 26 -45.10 -22.17 -3.34
CA GLY A 26 -45.80 -23.23 -4.09
C GLY A 26 -45.70 -24.59 -3.40
N ALA A 27 -44.52 -24.96 -2.93
CA ALA A 27 -44.30 -26.21 -2.19
C ALA A 27 -45.08 -26.23 -0.85
N ALA A 28 -45.07 -25.12 -0.10
CA ALA A 28 -45.82 -25.00 1.15
C ALA A 28 -47.34 -25.08 0.91
N GLY A 29 -47.85 -24.41 -0.12
CA GLY A 29 -49.26 -24.46 -0.51
C GLY A 29 -49.73 -25.86 -0.91
N ALA A 30 -48.91 -26.59 -1.67
CA ALA A 30 -49.18 -27.97 -2.04
C ALA A 30 -49.19 -28.91 -0.82
N SER A 31 -48.25 -28.75 0.13
CA SER A 31 -48.22 -29.55 1.37
C SER A 31 -49.42 -29.27 2.28
N ALA A 32 -49.95 -28.04 2.25
CA ALA A 32 -51.09 -27.64 3.07
C ALA A 32 -52.45 -28.05 2.47
N ALA A 33 -52.50 -28.47 1.19
CA ALA A 33 -53.75 -28.78 0.49
C ALA A 33 -54.53 -29.91 1.16
N GLY A 34 -53.94 -31.10 1.30
CA GLY A 34 -54.57 -32.25 1.95
C GLY A 34 -55.14 -31.97 3.35
N PRO A 35 -54.35 -31.45 4.31
CA PRO A 35 -54.84 -31.21 5.67
C PRO A 35 -55.87 -30.08 5.78
N THR A 36 -56.01 -29.19 4.78
CA THR A 36 -56.97 -28.05 4.84
C THR A 36 -58.25 -28.28 4.05
N THR A 37 -58.27 -29.23 3.10
CA THR A 37 -59.46 -29.53 2.28
C THR A 37 -60.11 -30.87 2.58
N ALA A 38 -59.52 -31.69 3.46
CA ALA A 38 -60.01 -33.02 3.82
C ALA A 38 -60.26 -33.17 5.32
N LEU A 39 -60.76 -32.12 5.99
CA LEU A 39 -61.19 -32.19 7.39
C LEU A 39 -62.38 -33.13 7.52
N ILE A 40 -62.24 -34.11 8.41
CA ILE A 40 -63.30 -35.05 8.78
C ILE A 40 -64.10 -34.48 9.96
N SER A 41 -65.39 -34.84 10.00
CA SER A 41 -66.28 -34.48 11.11
C SER A 41 -65.76 -35.04 12.43
N ALA A 42 -65.73 -34.21 13.49
CA ALA A 42 -65.26 -34.61 14.82
C ALA A 42 -66.24 -35.55 15.56
N GLY A 43 -67.52 -35.56 15.15
CA GLY A 43 -68.59 -36.40 15.67
C GLY A 43 -69.58 -36.81 14.58
N ALA A 44 -70.54 -37.68 14.88
CA ALA A 44 -71.58 -38.09 13.92
C ALA A 44 -72.75 -37.10 13.81
N ASP A 45 -72.67 -35.96 14.52
CA ASP A 45 -73.71 -34.94 14.55
C ASP A 45 -73.62 -33.96 13.37
N GLU A 46 -74.75 -33.34 13.06
CA GLU A 46 -74.90 -32.42 11.93
C GLU A 46 -74.08 -31.12 12.10
N VAL A 47 -73.77 -30.70 13.34
CA VAL A 47 -72.98 -29.50 13.61
C VAL A 47 -71.51 -29.75 13.28
N SER A 48 -70.96 -30.89 13.70
CA SER A 48 -69.60 -31.32 13.35
C SER A 48 -69.42 -31.49 11.84
N ALA A 49 -70.43 -32.02 11.14
CA ALA A 49 -70.42 -32.17 9.68
C ALA A 49 -70.47 -30.80 8.96
N ALA A 50 -71.31 -29.88 9.42
CA ALA A 50 -71.42 -28.53 8.86
C ALA A 50 -70.12 -27.72 9.08
N ILE A 51 -69.49 -27.83 10.25
CA ILE A 51 -68.22 -27.16 10.55
C ILE A 51 -67.10 -27.70 9.64
N ALA A 52 -67.00 -29.03 9.47
CA ALA A 52 -66.03 -29.64 8.56
C ALA A 52 -66.24 -29.17 7.11
N ALA A 53 -67.50 -29.07 6.66
CA ALA A 53 -67.84 -28.57 5.32
C ALA A 53 -67.43 -27.11 5.10
N VAL A 54 -67.63 -26.23 6.10
CA VAL A 54 -67.18 -24.82 6.03
C VAL A 54 -65.66 -24.73 5.92
N PHE A 55 -64.92 -25.50 6.73
CA PHE A 55 -63.46 -25.49 6.66
C PHE A 55 -62.92 -26.07 5.35
N ASN A 56 -63.52 -27.14 4.83
CA ASN A 56 -63.14 -27.71 3.53
C ASN A 56 -63.39 -26.70 2.39
N SER A 57 -64.55 -26.03 2.38
CA SER A 57 -64.87 -24.98 1.40
C SER A 57 -63.92 -23.78 1.50
N HIS A 58 -63.54 -23.37 2.72
CA HIS A 58 -62.55 -22.32 2.92
C HIS A 58 -61.15 -22.74 2.44
N GLY A 59 -60.77 -24.00 2.70
CA GLY A 59 -59.53 -24.59 2.19
C GLY A 59 -59.49 -24.60 0.65
N GLU A 60 -60.58 -24.98 -0.01
CA GLU A 60 -60.70 -24.95 -1.47
C GLU A 60 -60.59 -23.52 -2.04
N ALA A 61 -61.25 -22.55 -1.42
CA ALA A 61 -61.17 -21.14 -1.82
C ALA A 61 -59.74 -20.58 -1.64
N TYR A 62 -59.07 -20.95 -0.54
CA TYR A 62 -57.67 -20.59 -0.29
C TYR A 62 -56.73 -21.20 -1.34
N GLN A 63 -56.94 -22.46 -1.72
CA GLN A 63 -56.12 -23.11 -2.76
C GLN A 63 -56.33 -22.46 -4.14
N ALA A 64 -57.57 -22.07 -4.47
CA ALA A 64 -57.86 -21.34 -5.71
C ALA A 64 -57.17 -19.96 -5.74
N LEU A 65 -57.17 -19.23 -4.63
CA LEU A 65 -56.46 -17.95 -4.50
C LEU A 65 -54.94 -18.14 -4.60
N ASN A 66 -54.39 -19.17 -3.95
CA ASN A 66 -52.97 -19.48 -3.99
C ASN A 66 -52.51 -19.82 -5.42
N ALA A 67 -53.33 -20.53 -6.21
CA ALA A 67 -53.06 -20.78 -7.62
C ALA A 67 -53.05 -19.49 -8.47
N GLN A 68 -53.97 -18.54 -8.21
CA GLN A 68 -53.98 -17.23 -8.88
C GLN A 68 -52.75 -16.39 -8.50
N ALA A 69 -52.35 -16.40 -7.23
CA ALA A 69 -51.15 -15.71 -6.75
C ALA A 69 -49.87 -16.29 -7.38
N ALA A 70 -49.79 -17.62 -7.52
CA ALA A 70 -48.67 -18.29 -8.19
C ALA A 70 -48.58 -17.91 -9.69
N ALA A 71 -49.71 -17.81 -10.38
CA ALA A 71 -49.76 -17.37 -11.77
C ALA A 71 -49.29 -15.91 -11.94
N PHE A 72 -49.75 -15.01 -11.06
CA PHE A 72 -49.29 -13.62 -11.03
C PHE A 72 -47.78 -13.51 -10.76
N HIS A 73 -47.29 -14.26 -9.76
CA HIS A 73 -45.87 -14.27 -9.40
C HIS A 73 -44.98 -14.73 -10.56
N SER A 74 -45.40 -15.78 -11.28
CA SER A 74 -44.70 -16.27 -12.47
C SER A 74 -44.63 -15.21 -13.58
N GLN A 75 -45.74 -14.50 -13.84
CA GLN A 75 -45.78 -13.40 -14.82
C GLN A 75 -44.86 -12.24 -14.41
N PHE A 76 -44.84 -11.89 -13.13
CA PHE A 76 -43.97 -10.84 -12.59
C PHE A 76 -42.47 -11.18 -12.77
N VAL A 77 -42.06 -12.42 -12.43
CA VAL A 77 -40.66 -12.88 -12.62
C VAL A 77 -40.29 -12.90 -14.10
N SER A 78 -41.19 -13.36 -14.97
CA SER A 78 -40.97 -13.38 -16.42
C SER A 78 -40.78 -11.97 -16.99
N ALA A 79 -41.64 -11.02 -16.59
CA ALA A 79 -41.54 -9.62 -17.00
C ALA A 79 -40.25 -8.96 -16.49
N LEU A 80 -39.84 -9.24 -15.25
CA LEU A 80 -38.60 -8.71 -14.69
C LEU A 80 -37.36 -9.24 -15.43
N THR A 81 -37.35 -10.53 -15.77
CA THR A 81 -36.28 -11.17 -16.55
C THR A 81 -36.18 -10.59 -17.96
N ALA A 82 -37.32 -10.44 -18.65
CA ALA A 82 -37.39 -9.84 -19.98
C ALA A 82 -36.96 -8.36 -19.97
N GLY A 83 -37.37 -7.61 -18.95
CA GLY A 83 -36.92 -6.25 -18.71
C GLY A 83 -35.39 -6.17 -18.57
N GLY A 84 -34.80 -6.98 -17.71
CA GLY A 84 -33.34 -7.07 -17.53
C GLY A 84 -32.60 -7.38 -18.85
N ALA A 85 -33.08 -8.34 -19.63
CA ALA A 85 -32.49 -8.71 -20.92
C ALA A 85 -32.58 -7.59 -21.98
N SER A 86 -33.68 -6.83 -21.99
CA SER A 86 -33.85 -5.70 -22.92
C SER A 86 -32.86 -4.56 -22.64
N TYR A 87 -32.56 -4.28 -21.38
CA TYR A 87 -31.53 -3.31 -21.02
C TYR A 87 -30.12 -3.82 -21.34
N ALA A 88 -29.82 -5.09 -21.05
CA ALA A 88 -28.53 -5.69 -21.39
C ALA A 88 -28.24 -5.72 -22.91
N THR A 89 -29.26 -5.98 -23.73
CA THR A 89 -29.10 -5.99 -25.21
C THR A 89 -28.95 -4.58 -25.79
N ALA A 90 -29.62 -3.58 -25.22
CA ALA A 90 -29.40 -2.19 -25.58
C ALA A 90 -27.97 -1.74 -25.27
N GLU A 91 -27.43 -2.11 -24.10
CA GLU A 91 -26.04 -1.85 -23.71
C GLU A 91 -25.04 -2.53 -24.67
N ALA A 92 -25.24 -3.82 -24.99
CA ALA A 92 -24.37 -4.56 -25.90
C ALA A 92 -24.35 -3.97 -27.33
N THR A 93 -25.50 -3.50 -27.82
CA THR A 93 -25.59 -2.89 -29.16
C THR A 93 -24.84 -1.56 -29.20
N ALA A 94 -25.00 -0.72 -28.18
CA ALA A 94 -24.28 0.55 -28.07
C ALA A 94 -22.75 0.33 -27.98
N ALA A 95 -22.30 -0.65 -27.20
CA ALA A 95 -20.88 -1.02 -27.11
C ALA A 95 -20.31 -1.46 -28.47
N SER A 96 -21.06 -2.23 -29.27
CA SER A 96 -20.61 -2.72 -30.58
C SER A 96 -20.34 -1.61 -31.61
N VAL A 97 -21.13 -0.54 -31.59
CA VAL A 97 -20.95 0.61 -32.52
C VAL A 97 -19.69 1.39 -32.16
N LEU A 98 -19.45 1.61 -30.87
CA LEU A 98 -18.27 2.31 -30.38
C LEU A 98 -16.98 1.49 -30.62
N GLN A 99 -17.02 0.18 -30.39
CA GLN A 99 -15.91 -0.73 -30.65
C GLN A 99 -15.47 -0.72 -32.12
N ASN A 100 -16.42 -0.81 -33.06
CA ASN A 100 -16.12 -0.77 -34.50
C ASN A 100 -15.46 0.55 -34.95
N ALA A 101 -15.88 1.67 -34.36
CA ALA A 101 -15.27 2.97 -34.63
C ALA A 101 -13.82 3.05 -34.11
N LEU A 102 -13.57 2.52 -32.91
CA LEU A 102 -12.22 2.44 -32.32
C LEU A 102 -11.30 1.53 -33.12
N ASP A 103 -11.80 0.40 -33.61
CA ASP A 103 -11.03 -0.52 -34.45
C ASP A 103 -10.60 0.17 -35.75
N LEU A 104 -11.51 0.92 -36.40
CA LEU A 104 -11.19 1.71 -37.61
C LEU A 104 -10.15 2.81 -37.33
N LEU A 105 -10.23 3.48 -36.18
CA LEU A 105 -9.23 4.47 -35.76
C LEU A 105 -7.84 3.85 -35.53
N ASN A 106 -7.81 2.59 -35.11
CA ASN A 106 -6.57 1.86 -34.84
C ASN A 106 -5.91 1.28 -36.10
N VAL A 107 -6.65 1.04 -37.19
CA VAL A 107 -6.12 0.44 -38.42
C VAL A 107 -4.87 1.15 -38.94
N PRO A 108 -4.84 2.49 -39.10
CA PRO A 108 -3.68 3.16 -39.68
C PRO A 108 -2.42 3.03 -38.82
N THR A 109 -2.53 3.20 -37.51
CA THR A 109 -1.37 3.11 -36.60
C THR A 109 -0.94 1.66 -36.40
N GLN A 110 -1.87 0.71 -36.36
CA GLN A 110 -1.54 -0.71 -36.27
C GLN A 110 -0.79 -1.17 -37.52
N ALA A 111 -1.18 -0.69 -38.70
CA ALA A 111 -0.49 -0.99 -39.97
C ALA A 111 0.88 -0.31 -40.08
N LEU A 112 1.00 0.95 -39.65
CA LEU A 112 2.23 1.74 -39.83
C LEU A 112 3.26 1.51 -38.72
N LEU A 113 2.81 1.34 -37.48
CA LEU A 113 3.65 1.33 -36.28
C LEU A 113 3.58 0.01 -35.50
N GLY A 114 2.77 -0.95 -35.95
CA GLY A 114 2.56 -2.23 -35.24
C GLY A 114 1.84 -2.08 -33.90
N ARG A 115 1.30 -0.89 -33.60
CA ARG A 115 0.67 -0.54 -32.32
C ARG A 115 -0.65 0.21 -32.55
N PRO A 116 -1.68 -0.06 -31.74
CA PRO A 116 -2.92 0.69 -31.84
C PRO A 116 -2.71 2.14 -31.41
N LEU A 117 -3.59 3.04 -31.82
CA LEU A 117 -3.60 4.42 -31.34
C LEU A 117 -4.21 4.47 -29.93
N ILE A 118 -5.31 3.73 -29.73
CA ILE A 118 -6.07 3.60 -28.50
C ILE A 118 -6.21 2.12 -28.15
N GLY A 119 -5.87 1.75 -26.92
CA GLY A 119 -6.07 0.41 -26.38
C GLY A 119 -4.92 -0.04 -25.49
N ASN A 120 -5.24 -0.82 -24.46
CA ASN A 120 -4.23 -1.35 -23.55
C ASN A 120 -3.33 -2.41 -24.18
N GLY A 121 -2.11 -2.49 -23.67
CA GLY A 121 -1.17 -3.57 -23.95
C GLY A 121 -1.69 -4.91 -23.43
N ALA A 122 -1.35 -6.01 -24.09
CA ALA A 122 -1.73 -7.35 -23.62
C ALA A 122 -0.90 -7.76 -22.40
N ASN A 123 -1.49 -8.45 -21.44
CA ASN A 123 -0.71 -9.02 -20.34
C ASN A 123 0.19 -10.15 -20.85
N GLY A 124 1.38 -10.29 -20.26
CA GLY A 124 2.25 -11.43 -20.46
C GLY A 124 1.66 -12.71 -19.87
N ALA A 125 1.98 -13.85 -20.49
CA ALA A 125 1.45 -15.15 -20.06
C ALA A 125 1.97 -15.56 -18.67
N PRO A 126 1.09 -15.92 -17.71
CA PRO A 126 1.49 -16.41 -16.39
C PRO A 126 2.40 -17.64 -16.48
N GLY A 127 3.34 -17.76 -15.55
CA GLY A 127 4.29 -18.87 -15.45
C GLY A 127 5.36 -18.91 -16.54
N THR A 128 5.48 -17.89 -17.40
CA THR A 128 6.48 -17.86 -18.49
C THR A 128 7.55 -16.80 -18.32
N GLY A 129 7.32 -15.80 -17.45
CA GLY A 129 8.14 -14.60 -17.40
C GLY A 129 8.00 -13.71 -18.64
N ALA A 130 6.97 -13.91 -19.47
CA ALA A 130 6.76 -13.11 -20.68
C ALA A 130 6.49 -11.63 -20.33
N PRO A 131 7.07 -10.68 -21.07
CA PRO A 131 6.81 -9.27 -20.85
C PRO A 131 5.37 -8.90 -21.23
N GLY A 132 4.84 -7.87 -20.57
CA GLY A 132 3.60 -7.22 -20.98
C GLY A 132 3.78 -6.43 -22.28
N GLY A 133 2.76 -6.43 -23.13
CA GLY A 133 2.72 -5.63 -24.34
C GLY A 133 2.61 -4.13 -24.03
N ALA A 134 3.15 -3.30 -24.91
CA ALA A 134 2.98 -1.86 -24.80
C ALA A 134 1.53 -1.43 -25.05
N GLY A 135 1.08 -0.37 -24.37
CA GLY A 135 -0.18 0.31 -24.65
C GLY A 135 -0.20 0.98 -26.03
N GLY A 136 -1.38 1.44 -26.42
CA GLY A 136 -1.58 2.25 -27.63
C GLY A 136 -0.72 3.50 -27.62
N ILE A 137 -0.49 4.11 -28.78
CA ILE A 137 0.42 5.25 -28.91
C ILE A 137 -0.10 6.46 -28.11
N LEU A 138 -1.40 6.75 -28.20
CA LEU A 138 -2.02 7.91 -27.58
C LEU A 138 -2.66 7.56 -26.24
N ILE A 139 -3.57 6.59 -26.22
CA ILE A 139 -4.27 6.15 -25.02
C ILE A 139 -4.04 4.66 -24.86
N GLY A 140 -3.58 4.24 -23.68
CA GLY A 140 -3.52 2.84 -23.31
C GLY A 140 -2.54 2.56 -22.20
N ASN A 141 -2.96 1.77 -21.23
CA ASN A 141 -2.08 1.24 -20.21
C ASN A 141 -1.15 0.19 -20.81
N GLY A 142 0.04 0.06 -20.24
CA GLY A 142 0.89 -1.11 -20.47
C GLY A 142 0.24 -2.38 -19.92
N GLY A 143 0.46 -3.51 -20.60
CA GLY A 143 0.04 -4.81 -20.10
C GLY A 143 0.88 -5.27 -18.90
N ALA A 144 0.28 -6.01 -17.97
CA ALA A 144 1.04 -6.58 -16.86
C ALA A 144 2.04 -7.64 -17.35
N GLY A 145 3.21 -7.75 -16.72
CA GLY A 145 4.16 -8.83 -16.97
C GLY A 145 3.63 -10.18 -16.48
N GLY A 146 3.95 -11.25 -17.20
CA GLY A 146 3.64 -12.62 -16.80
C GLY A 146 4.48 -13.05 -15.60
N SER A 147 3.90 -13.81 -14.66
CA SER A 147 4.67 -14.42 -13.58
C SER A 147 5.73 -15.38 -14.13
N GLY A 148 6.84 -15.57 -13.41
CA GLY A 148 7.88 -16.54 -13.78
C GLY A 148 7.49 -17.99 -13.46
N ALA A 149 7.98 -18.93 -14.26
CA ALA A 149 8.05 -20.35 -13.89
C ALA A 149 8.92 -20.54 -12.63
N PRO A 150 8.86 -21.69 -11.93
CA PRO A 150 9.72 -21.94 -10.78
C PRO A 150 11.20 -21.56 -11.02
N GLY A 151 11.75 -20.71 -10.15
CA GLY A 151 13.12 -20.16 -10.25
C GLY A 151 13.36 -19.11 -11.34
N GLN A 152 12.40 -18.85 -12.23
CA GLN A 152 12.52 -17.88 -13.32
C GLN A 152 12.01 -16.50 -12.91
N ALA A 153 12.61 -15.46 -13.48
CA ALA A 153 12.17 -14.09 -13.25
C ALA A 153 10.76 -13.84 -13.82
N GLY A 154 10.04 -12.92 -13.19
CA GLY A 154 8.81 -12.38 -13.75
C GLY A 154 9.09 -11.48 -14.95
N GLY A 155 8.13 -11.39 -15.88
CA GLY A 155 8.23 -10.55 -17.05
C GLY A 155 8.12 -9.08 -16.71
N ALA A 156 8.80 -8.22 -17.47
CA ALA A 156 8.63 -6.78 -17.32
C ALA A 156 7.20 -6.34 -17.71
N GLY A 157 6.68 -5.33 -17.05
CA GLY A 157 5.44 -4.67 -17.45
C GLY A 157 5.63 -3.90 -18.76
N GLY A 158 4.57 -3.82 -19.55
CA GLY A 158 4.58 -3.06 -20.80
C GLY A 158 4.63 -1.55 -20.57
N ALA A 159 5.27 -0.81 -21.47
CA ALA A 159 5.21 0.65 -21.43
C ALA A 159 3.81 1.15 -21.79
N ALA A 160 3.40 2.28 -21.23
CA ALA A 160 2.15 2.95 -21.57
C ALA A 160 2.23 3.73 -22.89
N GLY A 161 1.07 4.22 -23.33
CA GLY A 161 0.96 5.29 -24.32
C GLY A 161 1.31 6.67 -23.77
N LEU A 162 0.97 7.71 -24.54
CA LEU A 162 1.08 9.10 -24.08
C LEU A 162 0.23 9.33 -22.81
N ILE A 163 -1.00 8.81 -22.83
CA ILE A 163 -1.95 8.72 -21.72
C ILE A 163 -2.09 7.25 -21.32
N GLY A 164 -1.67 6.92 -20.11
CA GLY A 164 -1.87 5.60 -19.52
C GLY A 164 -0.79 5.26 -18.50
N ASN A 165 -1.10 4.25 -17.68
CA ASN A 165 -0.17 3.76 -16.68
C ASN A 165 0.74 2.69 -17.26
N GLY A 166 1.98 2.67 -16.80
CA GLY A 166 2.88 1.55 -17.06
C GLY A 166 2.30 0.25 -16.52
N GLY A 167 2.53 -0.85 -17.22
CA GLY A 167 2.09 -2.17 -16.77
C GLY A 167 2.84 -2.60 -15.51
N ALA A 168 2.17 -3.28 -14.58
CA ALA A 168 2.86 -3.88 -13.42
C ALA A 168 3.83 -4.97 -13.88
N GLY A 169 4.96 -5.11 -13.21
CA GLY A 169 5.88 -6.23 -13.42
C GLY A 169 5.29 -7.55 -12.94
N GLY A 170 5.66 -8.66 -13.60
CA GLY A 170 5.24 -10.00 -13.22
C GLY A 170 5.94 -10.48 -11.95
N ALA A 171 5.26 -11.29 -11.14
CA ALA A 171 5.86 -11.93 -9.98
C ALA A 171 6.99 -12.90 -10.38
N GLY A 172 8.06 -12.96 -9.60
CA GLY A 172 9.10 -13.97 -9.76
C GLY A 172 8.60 -15.37 -9.39
N GLY A 173 9.10 -16.41 -10.05
CA GLY A 173 8.73 -17.78 -9.73
C GLY A 173 9.46 -18.32 -8.51
N GLY A 174 8.74 -19.01 -7.63
CA GLY A 174 9.31 -19.59 -6.41
C GLY A 174 10.31 -20.72 -6.69
N SER A 175 11.18 -21.03 -5.72
CA SER A 175 12.20 -22.07 -5.85
C SER A 175 12.34 -22.91 -4.58
N SER A 176 12.35 -24.24 -4.72
CA SER A 176 12.51 -25.20 -3.60
C SER A 176 13.96 -25.62 -3.37
N THR A 177 14.87 -25.40 -4.34
CA THR A 177 16.25 -25.92 -4.32
C THR A 177 17.33 -24.86 -4.58
N GLY A 178 16.98 -23.57 -4.70
CA GLY A 178 17.94 -22.51 -4.98
C GLY A 178 17.38 -21.08 -4.85
N LYS A 179 18.05 -20.10 -5.48
CA LYS A 179 17.56 -18.71 -5.54
C LYS A 179 16.24 -18.67 -6.32
N ALA A 180 15.26 -17.95 -5.78
CA ALA A 180 14.00 -17.75 -6.46
C ALA A 180 14.09 -16.64 -7.52
N GLY A 181 13.15 -16.66 -8.46
CA GLY A 181 13.10 -15.69 -9.55
C GLY A 181 12.89 -14.27 -9.05
N ALA A 182 13.57 -13.30 -9.65
CA ALA A 182 13.31 -11.89 -9.37
C ALA A 182 11.93 -11.47 -9.90
N GLY A 183 11.32 -10.47 -9.29
CA GLY A 183 10.17 -9.80 -9.87
C GLY A 183 10.54 -9.04 -11.14
N GLY A 184 9.60 -8.95 -12.08
CA GLY A 184 9.76 -8.16 -13.30
C GLY A 184 9.71 -6.66 -13.01
N ALA A 185 10.43 -5.86 -13.78
CA ALA A 185 10.34 -4.40 -13.67
C ALA A 185 8.96 -3.89 -14.09
N GLY A 186 8.48 -2.81 -13.49
CA GLY A 186 7.29 -2.10 -13.96
C GLY A 186 7.54 -1.37 -15.28
N GLY A 187 6.48 -1.20 -16.08
CA GLY A 187 6.53 -0.46 -17.33
C GLY A 187 6.62 1.05 -17.12
N ALA A 188 7.25 1.77 -18.05
CA ALA A 188 7.28 3.23 -17.98
C ALA A 188 5.99 3.87 -18.51
N ALA A 189 5.69 5.08 -18.04
CA ALA A 189 4.68 5.98 -18.62
C ALA A 189 5.35 7.18 -19.31
N LEU A 190 4.57 7.95 -20.09
CA LEU A 190 5.11 9.03 -20.95
C LEU A 190 4.71 10.45 -20.54
N LEU A 191 3.45 10.86 -20.72
CA LEU A 191 3.00 12.22 -20.40
C LEU A 191 2.09 12.21 -19.17
N PHE A 192 0.98 11.49 -19.28
CA PHE A 192 0.00 11.30 -18.21
C PHE A 192 -0.13 9.82 -17.87
N GLY A 193 -0.13 9.52 -16.57
CA GLY A 193 -0.14 8.17 -16.03
C GLY A 193 1.18 7.81 -15.34
N THR A 194 1.06 6.99 -14.30
CA THR A 194 2.16 6.62 -13.40
C THR A 194 2.99 5.49 -13.96
N GLY A 195 4.25 5.40 -13.50
CA GLY A 195 5.06 4.21 -13.77
C GLY A 195 4.42 2.96 -13.16
N GLY A 196 4.55 1.82 -13.82
CA GLY A 196 4.04 0.55 -13.31
C GLY A 196 4.77 0.11 -12.06
N ALA A 197 4.07 -0.52 -11.12
CA ALA A 197 4.71 -1.16 -9.97
C ALA A 197 5.63 -2.31 -10.41
N GLY A 198 6.75 -2.49 -9.74
CA GLY A 198 7.59 -3.67 -9.90
C GLY A 198 6.89 -4.92 -9.38
N GLY A 199 7.15 -6.07 -10.02
CA GLY A 199 6.60 -7.35 -9.57
C GLY A 199 7.26 -7.83 -8.27
N PRO A 200 6.55 -8.57 -7.41
CA PRO A 200 7.17 -9.17 -6.24
C PRO A 200 8.18 -10.26 -6.63
N GLY A 201 9.23 -10.45 -5.82
CA GLY A 201 10.16 -11.57 -5.97
C GLY A 201 9.53 -12.91 -5.61
N GLY A 202 10.02 -14.00 -6.20
CA GLY A 202 9.56 -15.35 -5.88
C GLY A 202 10.04 -15.81 -4.49
N TYR A 203 9.27 -16.65 -3.80
CA TYR A 203 9.69 -17.22 -2.51
C TYR A 203 10.77 -18.31 -2.69
N ALA A 204 11.65 -18.48 -1.70
CA ALA A 204 12.64 -19.55 -1.63
C ALA A 204 12.41 -20.47 -0.41
N VAL A 205 12.73 -21.77 -0.54
CA VAL A 205 12.63 -22.76 0.56
C VAL A 205 14.02 -23.17 1.09
N THR A 206 14.61 -24.29 0.71
CA THR A 206 15.80 -24.78 1.45
C THR A 206 17.10 -24.11 0.98
N ALA A 207 17.84 -23.50 1.91
CA ALA A 207 19.20 -22.92 1.75
C ALA A 207 19.39 -21.91 0.59
N GLY A 208 18.29 -21.28 0.14
CA GLY A 208 18.26 -20.28 -0.93
C GLY A 208 18.08 -18.85 -0.46
N THR A 209 17.82 -17.94 -1.39
CA THR A 209 17.38 -16.57 -1.10
C THR A 209 16.15 -16.28 -1.94
N GLY A 210 15.15 -15.65 -1.34
CA GLY A 210 13.99 -15.14 -2.06
C GLY A 210 14.41 -14.23 -3.22
N GLY A 211 13.57 -14.17 -4.23
CA GLY A 211 13.76 -13.31 -5.38
C GLY A 211 13.80 -11.86 -4.95
N VAL A 212 14.65 -11.04 -5.59
CA VAL A 212 14.55 -9.59 -5.40
C VAL A 212 13.26 -9.09 -6.03
N GLY A 213 12.64 -8.07 -5.43
CA GLY A 213 11.53 -7.37 -6.06
C GLY A 213 11.97 -6.66 -7.34
N GLY A 214 11.06 -6.54 -8.30
CA GLY A 214 11.29 -5.81 -9.53
C GLY A 214 11.36 -4.30 -9.29
N ALA A 215 12.13 -3.58 -10.10
CA ALA A 215 12.16 -2.12 -10.03
C ALA A 215 10.80 -1.53 -10.47
N GLY A 216 10.41 -0.41 -9.89
CA GLY A 216 9.29 0.39 -10.38
C GLY A 216 9.60 1.04 -11.74
N GLY A 217 8.58 1.21 -12.56
CA GLY A 217 8.68 1.88 -13.84
C GLY A 217 8.84 3.39 -13.69
N ALA A 218 9.46 4.05 -14.67
CA ALA A 218 9.54 5.51 -14.68
C ALA A 218 8.15 6.16 -14.85
N GLY A 219 7.92 7.26 -14.14
CA GLY A 219 6.71 8.08 -14.29
C GLY A 219 6.70 8.85 -15.61
N GLY A 220 5.50 9.20 -16.08
CA GLY A 220 5.34 10.18 -17.15
C GLY A 220 5.73 11.58 -16.69
N LEU A 221 5.84 12.53 -17.62
CA LEU A 221 6.36 13.89 -17.40
C LEU A 221 5.85 14.57 -16.12
N PHE A 222 4.60 14.31 -15.77
CA PHE A 222 3.93 14.95 -14.64
C PHE A 222 3.71 14.04 -13.43
N THR A 223 4.09 12.78 -13.49
CA THR A 223 3.58 11.76 -12.57
C THR A 223 4.70 11.07 -11.81
N SER A 224 4.32 10.45 -10.70
CA SER A 224 5.26 9.64 -9.92
C SER A 224 5.79 8.44 -10.70
N GLY A 225 7.01 8.04 -10.33
CA GLY A 225 7.52 6.72 -10.66
C GLY A 225 6.71 5.63 -9.96
N GLY A 226 6.71 4.43 -10.54
CA GLY A 226 6.07 3.27 -9.95
C GLY A 226 6.83 2.78 -8.71
N THR A 227 6.13 2.08 -7.83
CA THR A 227 6.77 1.46 -6.66
C THR A 227 7.68 0.31 -7.05
N GLY A 228 8.71 0.07 -6.26
CA GLY A 228 9.46 -1.18 -6.32
C GLY A 228 8.60 -2.34 -5.81
N GLY A 229 8.78 -3.52 -6.40
CA GLY A 229 8.13 -4.74 -5.97
C GLY A 229 8.67 -5.25 -4.64
N ALA A 230 7.84 -5.97 -3.89
CA ALA A 230 8.28 -6.63 -2.66
C ALA A 230 9.38 -7.68 -2.95
N GLY A 231 10.30 -7.86 -2.01
CA GLY A 231 11.21 -9.01 -2.03
C GLY A 231 10.45 -10.32 -1.76
N GLY A 232 10.92 -11.42 -2.33
CA GLY A 232 10.33 -12.73 -2.11
C GLY A 232 10.71 -13.32 -0.76
N SER A 233 9.80 -14.05 -0.13
CA SER A 233 10.02 -14.64 1.19
C SER A 233 11.08 -15.75 1.18
N GLY A 234 11.79 -15.94 2.30
CA GLY A 234 12.66 -17.09 2.55
C GLY A 234 12.06 -18.03 3.61
N ARG A 235 12.02 -19.35 3.36
CA ARG A 235 11.44 -20.35 4.27
C ARG A 235 12.50 -21.34 4.75
N LEU A 236 12.27 -22.04 5.87
CA LEU A 236 13.12 -23.15 6.35
C LEU A 236 14.65 -22.87 6.28
N GLY A 237 15.07 -21.65 6.66
CA GLY A 237 16.48 -21.24 6.66
C GLY A 237 16.97 -20.50 5.41
N ALA A 238 16.15 -20.33 4.36
CA ALA A 238 16.46 -19.39 3.27
C ALA A 238 16.29 -17.94 3.71
N ASN A 239 17.10 -17.06 3.14
CA ASN A 239 17.01 -15.61 3.35
C ASN A 239 15.85 -15.01 2.55
N GLY A 240 15.31 -13.89 3.03
CA GLY A 240 14.40 -13.05 2.29
C GLY A 240 15.09 -12.32 1.15
N GLY A 241 14.39 -12.10 0.05
CA GLY A 241 14.84 -11.29 -1.06
C GLY A 241 14.76 -9.80 -0.74
N ALA A 242 15.64 -8.99 -1.31
CA ALA A 242 15.54 -7.53 -1.16
C ALA A 242 14.34 -6.97 -1.94
N GLY A 243 13.76 -5.88 -1.46
CA GLY A 243 12.77 -5.11 -2.21
C GLY A 243 13.36 -4.47 -3.46
N GLY A 244 12.51 -4.26 -4.45
CA GLY A 244 12.86 -3.55 -5.69
C GLY A 244 13.02 -2.05 -5.44
N ILE A 245 13.85 -1.39 -6.23
CA ILE A 245 13.96 0.08 -6.18
C ILE A 245 12.69 0.74 -6.73
N GLY A 246 12.34 1.90 -6.21
CA GLY A 246 11.30 2.74 -6.77
C GLY A 246 11.71 3.33 -8.13
N GLY A 247 10.73 3.54 -9.00
CA GLY A 247 10.92 4.17 -10.29
C GLY A 247 11.23 5.66 -10.16
N VAL A 248 11.96 6.22 -11.12
CA VAL A 248 12.20 7.67 -11.17
C VAL A 248 10.91 8.41 -11.51
N GLY A 249 10.70 9.57 -10.88
CA GLY A 249 9.60 10.48 -11.25
C GLY A 249 9.87 11.16 -12.59
N GLY A 250 8.81 11.57 -13.30
CA GLY A 250 8.94 12.47 -14.43
C GLY A 250 9.29 13.89 -13.98
N LEU A 251 9.42 14.84 -14.92
CA LEU A 251 9.88 16.21 -14.66
C LEU A 251 9.27 16.88 -13.42
N PHE A 252 7.97 16.69 -13.18
CA PHE A 252 7.24 17.19 -12.00
C PHE A 252 6.88 16.10 -10.98
N GLY A 253 7.13 14.85 -11.32
CA GLY A 253 6.76 13.68 -10.56
C GLY A 253 7.73 13.38 -9.43
N THR A 254 7.18 12.91 -8.30
CA THR A 254 7.97 12.32 -7.23
C THR A 254 8.57 10.99 -7.66
N GLY A 255 9.68 10.60 -7.03
CA GLY A 255 10.15 9.22 -7.17
C GLY A 255 9.15 8.23 -6.58
N GLY A 256 9.06 7.05 -7.16
CA GLY A 256 8.28 5.95 -6.62
C GLY A 256 8.90 5.42 -5.33
N ALA A 257 8.10 4.84 -4.45
CA ALA A 257 8.63 4.22 -3.23
C ALA A 257 9.42 2.95 -3.53
N GLY A 258 10.40 2.64 -2.69
CA GLY A 258 11.06 1.34 -2.72
C GLY A 258 10.14 0.23 -2.23
N GLY A 259 10.31 -0.98 -2.77
CA GLY A 259 9.58 -2.16 -2.32
C GLY A 259 10.08 -2.64 -0.96
N SER A 260 9.21 -3.28 -0.18
CA SER A 260 9.64 -3.91 1.08
C SER A 260 10.56 -5.10 0.82
N GLY A 261 11.42 -5.43 1.78
CA GLY A 261 12.10 -6.73 1.78
C GLY A 261 11.12 -7.90 1.92
N GLY A 262 11.58 -9.11 1.58
CA GLY A 262 10.86 -10.35 1.84
C GLY A 262 11.21 -10.93 3.21
N GLU A 263 10.25 -11.50 3.89
CA GLU A 263 10.42 -12.00 5.26
C GLU A 263 11.04 -13.39 5.28
N SER A 264 11.69 -13.73 6.40
CA SER A 264 12.39 -15.01 6.50
C SER A 264 12.63 -15.45 7.94
N ALA A 265 12.71 -16.76 8.20
CA ALA A 265 13.17 -17.27 9.49
C ALA A 265 14.69 -17.07 9.72
N ALA A 266 15.47 -16.85 8.67
CA ALA A 266 16.93 -16.65 8.70
C ALA A 266 17.30 -15.16 8.70
N ILE A 267 17.40 -14.54 7.52
CA ILE A 267 17.71 -13.11 7.38
C ILE A 267 16.58 -12.48 6.57
N GLY A 268 15.94 -11.47 7.14
CA GLY A 268 14.95 -10.66 6.45
C GLY A 268 15.59 -9.90 5.28
N GLY A 269 14.85 -9.76 4.20
CA GLY A 269 15.28 -9.00 3.04
C GLY A 269 15.41 -7.51 3.36
N ALA A 270 16.40 -6.85 2.75
CA ALA A 270 16.50 -5.40 2.84
C ALA A 270 15.36 -4.73 2.04
N GLY A 271 14.91 -3.56 2.47
CA GLY A 271 14.02 -2.72 1.70
C GLY A 271 14.72 -2.12 0.47
N GLY A 272 13.96 -1.91 -0.60
CA GLY A 272 14.43 -1.24 -1.80
C GLY A 272 14.58 0.26 -1.60
N ALA A 273 15.52 0.89 -2.31
CA ALA A 273 15.65 2.34 -2.26
C ALA A 273 14.45 3.03 -2.93
N GLY A 274 14.08 4.21 -2.44
CA GLY A 274 13.14 5.09 -3.11
C GLY A 274 13.72 5.65 -4.41
N GLY A 275 12.85 5.85 -5.40
CA GLY A 275 13.21 6.47 -6.67
C GLY A 275 13.57 7.95 -6.50
N ALA A 276 14.41 8.46 -7.39
CA ALA A 276 14.66 9.91 -7.44
C ALA A 276 13.43 10.64 -7.99
N GLY A 277 13.18 11.85 -7.50
CA GLY A 277 12.24 12.78 -8.15
C GLY A 277 12.79 13.28 -9.48
N GLY A 278 11.91 13.70 -10.40
CA GLY A 278 12.35 14.48 -11.56
C GLY A 278 12.70 15.91 -11.16
N LEU A 279 13.01 16.78 -12.13
CA LEU A 279 13.61 18.10 -11.91
C LEU A 279 12.95 18.94 -10.80
N PHE A 280 11.62 18.88 -10.69
CA PHE A 280 10.82 19.60 -9.69
C PHE A 280 10.20 18.69 -8.61
N GLY A 281 10.34 17.37 -8.74
CA GLY A 281 9.71 16.39 -7.88
C GLY A 281 10.52 16.04 -6.63
N GLY A 282 9.82 15.63 -5.57
CA GLY A 282 10.43 15.09 -4.35
C GLY A 282 10.94 13.66 -4.51
N GLY A 283 11.81 13.23 -3.61
CA GLY A 283 12.28 11.86 -3.58
C GLY A 283 11.21 10.87 -3.09
N GLY A 284 11.22 9.66 -3.65
CA GLY A 284 10.39 8.54 -3.18
C GLY A 284 10.89 7.99 -1.86
N ASP A 285 9.99 7.42 -1.05
CA ASP A 285 10.36 6.85 0.25
C ASP A 285 11.08 5.50 0.08
N GLY A 286 12.01 5.20 0.97
CA GLY A 286 12.66 3.90 1.02
C GLY A 286 11.70 2.82 1.51
N GLY A 287 11.81 1.62 0.93
CA GLY A 287 11.03 0.46 1.37
C GLY A 287 11.48 -0.03 2.74
N SER A 288 10.56 -0.62 3.49
CA SER A 288 10.89 -1.25 4.78
C SER A 288 11.74 -2.51 4.60
N GLY A 289 12.67 -2.72 5.51
CA GLY A 289 13.29 -4.03 5.71
C GLY A 289 12.29 -5.02 6.29
N ALA A 290 12.43 -6.28 5.91
CA ALA A 290 11.54 -7.33 6.37
C ALA A 290 11.99 -7.95 7.68
N SER A 291 11.04 -8.48 8.43
CA SER A 291 11.32 -9.27 9.63
C SER A 291 12.10 -10.54 9.29
N GLY A 292 13.03 -10.92 10.16
CA GLY A 292 13.59 -12.26 10.14
C GLY A 292 14.56 -12.53 11.27
N GLY A 293 15.12 -13.73 11.33
CA GLY A 293 16.08 -14.12 12.38
C GLY A 293 17.13 -13.02 12.63
N LEU A 294 17.70 -12.46 11.56
CA LEU A 294 18.23 -11.09 11.54
C LEU A 294 17.27 -10.21 10.74
N GLY A 295 16.90 -9.05 11.26
CA GLY A 295 16.05 -8.10 10.56
C GLY A 295 16.74 -7.52 9.32
N GLY A 296 16.00 -7.35 8.23
CA GLY A 296 16.51 -6.72 7.02
C GLY A 296 16.68 -5.20 7.21
N ALA A 297 17.69 -4.60 6.57
CA ALA A 297 17.85 -3.15 6.62
C ALA A 297 16.74 -2.43 5.84
N GLY A 298 16.37 -1.22 6.27
CA GLY A 298 15.49 -0.34 5.50
C GLY A 298 16.19 0.23 4.26
N GLY A 299 15.41 0.47 3.20
CA GLY A 299 15.90 1.10 1.98
C GLY A 299 16.14 2.59 2.16
N ALA A 300 17.12 3.15 1.45
CA ALA A 300 17.34 4.59 1.47
C ALA A 300 16.18 5.35 0.80
N GLY A 301 15.88 6.55 1.27
CA GLY A 301 14.99 7.47 0.57
C GLY A 301 15.64 8.01 -0.71
N GLY A 302 14.83 8.26 -1.73
CA GLY A 302 15.27 8.84 -2.99
C GLY A 302 15.63 10.32 -2.84
N ASN A 303 16.52 10.82 -3.70
CA ASN A 303 16.83 12.25 -3.72
C ASN A 303 15.74 13.03 -4.45
N ALA A 304 15.51 14.29 -4.04
CA ALA A 304 14.68 15.23 -4.79
C ALA A 304 15.39 15.73 -6.06
N GLY A 305 14.62 16.31 -6.97
CA GLY A 305 15.12 16.94 -8.19
C GLY A 305 15.97 18.18 -7.94
N LEU A 306 16.82 18.51 -8.92
CA LEU A 306 17.77 19.63 -8.82
C LEU A 306 17.11 20.98 -8.48
N LEU A 307 15.92 21.25 -9.06
CA LEU A 307 15.16 22.50 -8.90
C LEU A 307 13.89 22.29 -8.07
N ALA A 308 13.76 21.15 -7.41
CA ALA A 308 12.60 20.85 -6.60
C ALA A 308 12.52 21.84 -5.43
N THR A 309 11.31 22.32 -5.15
CA THR A 309 10.97 22.90 -3.84
C THR A 309 10.62 21.80 -2.82
N ALA A 310 10.79 20.54 -3.21
CA ALA A 310 10.36 19.36 -2.48
C ALA A 310 11.52 18.68 -1.73
N ASP A 311 11.15 17.87 -0.75
CA ASP A 311 12.10 17.21 0.13
C ASP A 311 12.66 15.92 -0.45
N GLY A 312 13.80 15.49 0.08
CA GLY A 312 14.28 14.13 -0.09
C GLY A 312 13.31 13.10 0.51
N GLY A 313 13.30 11.89 -0.05
CA GLY A 313 12.54 10.73 0.43
C GLY A 313 12.89 10.35 1.86
N THR A 314 11.93 9.86 2.66
CA THR A 314 12.27 9.30 3.97
C THR A 314 12.96 7.95 3.79
N GLY A 315 13.93 7.63 4.66
CA GLY A 315 14.48 6.29 4.73
C GLY A 315 13.45 5.28 5.25
N GLY A 316 13.49 4.07 4.71
CA GLY A 316 12.64 2.97 5.16
C GLY A 316 13.02 2.47 6.55
N ALA A 317 12.03 1.96 7.29
CA ALA A 317 12.26 1.31 8.57
C ALA A 317 13.09 0.02 8.41
N GLY A 318 13.93 -0.30 9.39
CA GLY A 318 14.55 -1.63 9.50
C GLY A 318 13.55 -2.69 9.96
N GLY A 319 13.73 -3.92 9.51
CA GLY A 319 12.91 -5.06 9.89
C GLY A 319 13.24 -5.56 11.30
N ALA A 320 12.26 -6.15 11.97
CA ALA A 320 12.45 -6.71 13.31
C ALA A 320 13.29 -8.01 13.27
N GLY A 321 14.08 -8.24 14.31
CA GLY A 321 14.72 -9.52 14.60
C GLY A 321 13.70 -10.60 14.99
N GLY A 322 14.00 -11.85 14.66
CA GLY A 322 13.16 -13.02 14.94
C GLY A 322 13.48 -13.68 16.27
N GLU A 323 12.85 -14.82 16.54
CA GLU A 323 13.07 -15.59 17.78
C GLU A 323 14.56 -15.93 17.99
N GLY A 324 15.10 -15.75 19.20
CA GLY A 324 16.51 -16.04 19.54
C GLY A 324 17.42 -14.79 19.61
N LEU A 325 18.72 -14.93 19.31
CA LEU A 325 19.73 -13.84 19.39
C LEU A 325 19.65 -12.83 18.21
N GLY A 326 18.49 -12.74 17.57
CA GLY A 326 18.32 -12.00 16.33
C GLY A 326 18.46 -10.50 16.47
N THR A 327 19.27 -9.83 15.64
CA THR A 327 19.41 -8.37 15.68
C THR A 327 18.35 -7.70 14.81
N GLY A 328 17.83 -6.56 15.24
CA GLY A 328 17.01 -5.71 14.39
C GLY A 328 17.80 -5.14 13.22
N GLY A 329 17.12 -4.95 12.08
CA GLY A 329 17.71 -4.34 10.90
C GLY A 329 17.94 -2.85 11.07
N ALA A 330 18.99 -2.30 10.45
CA ALA A 330 19.22 -0.86 10.47
C ALA A 330 18.13 -0.11 9.66
N GLY A 331 17.80 1.11 10.07
CA GLY A 331 16.96 2.01 9.28
C GLY A 331 17.70 2.54 8.05
N GLY A 332 16.95 2.82 6.98
CA GLY A 332 17.50 3.41 5.75
C GLY A 332 17.83 4.89 5.92
N ALA A 333 18.82 5.39 5.18
CA ALA A 333 19.12 6.81 5.18
C ALA A 333 18.01 7.62 4.48
N GLY A 334 17.78 8.85 4.91
CA GLY A 334 16.94 9.81 4.20
C GLY A 334 17.61 10.34 2.93
N GLY A 335 16.81 10.64 1.92
CA GLY A 335 17.25 11.21 0.67
C GLY A 335 17.64 12.68 0.80
N ASN A 336 18.50 13.17 -0.10
CA ASN A 336 18.88 14.58 -0.13
C ASN A 336 17.82 15.41 -0.87
N ALA A 337 17.71 16.69 -0.51
CA ALA A 337 16.90 17.67 -1.24
C ALA A 337 17.56 18.13 -2.55
N GLY A 338 16.87 19.01 -3.28
CA GLY A 338 17.41 19.72 -4.44
C GLY A 338 18.48 20.75 -4.08
N LEU A 339 19.07 21.41 -5.08
CA LEU A 339 20.20 22.33 -4.86
C LEU A 339 19.79 23.58 -4.06
N LEU A 340 18.62 24.14 -4.37
CA LEU A 340 18.27 25.50 -3.95
C LEU A 340 17.30 25.54 -2.77
N PHE A 341 16.23 24.75 -2.83
CA PHE A 341 15.19 24.68 -1.79
C PHE A 341 14.94 23.22 -1.40
N GLY A 342 14.39 23.02 -0.21
CA GLY A 342 13.90 21.73 0.26
C GLY A 342 14.72 21.17 1.43
N SER A 343 14.06 20.39 2.26
CA SER A 343 14.66 19.74 3.42
C SER A 343 15.16 18.33 3.07
N GLY A 344 16.22 17.91 3.76
CA GLY A 344 16.68 16.53 3.67
C GLY A 344 15.63 15.58 4.26
N GLY A 345 15.47 14.41 3.64
CA GLY A 345 14.58 13.37 4.14
C GLY A 345 15.01 12.87 5.51
N THR A 346 14.07 12.48 6.36
CA THR A 346 14.39 11.86 7.66
C THR A 346 14.94 10.46 7.46
N GLY A 347 15.89 10.04 8.29
CA GLY A 347 16.32 8.66 8.37
C GLY A 347 15.22 7.74 8.88
N GLY A 348 15.21 6.50 8.42
CA GLY A 348 14.27 5.47 8.88
C GLY A 348 14.61 4.98 10.29
N ALA A 349 13.61 4.53 11.04
CA ALA A 349 13.84 3.90 12.33
C ALA A 349 14.56 2.54 12.17
N GLY A 350 15.43 2.19 13.12
CA GLY A 350 15.96 0.84 13.24
C GLY A 350 14.88 -0.14 13.71
N GLY A 351 14.96 -1.38 13.25
CA GLY A 351 14.05 -2.44 13.68
C GLY A 351 14.35 -2.93 15.09
N ASP A 352 13.34 -3.43 15.77
CA ASP A 352 13.52 -4.04 17.10
C ASP A 352 14.34 -5.33 17.01
N GLY A 353 15.06 -5.66 18.07
CA GLY A 353 15.68 -6.95 18.26
C GLY A 353 14.64 -8.07 18.47
N GLY A 354 15.10 -9.30 18.29
CA GLY A 354 14.38 -10.52 18.65
C GLY A 354 14.11 -10.69 20.15
N SER A 355 13.32 -11.71 20.46
CA SER A 355 12.85 -12.05 21.81
C SER A 355 13.92 -12.69 22.73
N GLY A 356 15.11 -13.03 22.23
CA GLY A 356 16.16 -13.72 22.99
C GLY A 356 17.07 -12.82 23.83
N GLY A 357 17.74 -13.43 24.82
CA GLY A 357 18.41 -12.73 25.93
C GLY A 357 19.55 -11.76 25.59
N LEU A 358 20.23 -11.84 24.44
CA LEU A 358 21.29 -10.88 24.07
C LEU A 358 20.95 -10.09 22.79
N SER A 359 19.69 -10.06 22.39
CA SER A 359 19.28 -9.43 21.14
C SER A 359 19.45 -7.90 21.14
N THR A 360 19.94 -7.35 20.02
CA THR A 360 20.16 -5.91 19.85
C THR A 360 19.17 -5.29 18.88
N GLY A 361 18.68 -4.09 19.22
CA GLY A 361 17.95 -3.26 18.26
C GLY A 361 18.85 -2.79 17.11
N GLY A 362 18.25 -2.57 15.95
CA GLY A 362 18.93 -2.02 14.78
C GLY A 362 19.23 -0.53 14.93
N ALA A 363 20.29 -0.05 14.31
CA ALA A 363 20.60 1.37 14.30
C ALA A 363 19.57 2.17 13.48
N GLY A 364 19.30 3.41 13.87
CA GLY A 364 18.53 4.36 13.08
C GLY A 364 19.30 4.82 11.84
N GLY A 365 18.57 5.13 10.77
CA GLY A 365 19.14 5.64 9.53
C GLY A 365 19.55 7.10 9.63
N ASN A 366 20.52 7.52 8.82
CA ASN A 366 20.96 8.91 8.82
C ASN A 366 19.93 9.82 8.12
N GLY A 367 19.82 11.07 8.54
CA GLY A 367 19.07 12.10 7.83
C GLY A 367 19.76 12.59 6.56
N GLY A 368 18.98 13.00 5.57
CA GLY A 368 19.47 13.55 4.30
C GLY A 368 19.93 15.00 4.41
N LYS A 369 20.68 15.46 3.40
CA LYS A 369 21.12 16.86 3.30
C LYS A 369 20.04 17.75 2.70
N PRO A 370 19.92 19.02 3.12
CA PRO A 370 19.03 19.99 2.50
C PRO A 370 19.68 20.65 1.27
N GLY A 371 18.88 21.47 0.59
CA GLY A 371 19.38 22.46 -0.37
C GLY A 371 19.98 23.68 0.33
N LEU A 372 20.26 24.73 -0.45
CA LEU A 372 20.80 25.99 0.06
C LEU A 372 19.89 26.62 1.13
N ILE A 373 18.57 26.54 0.90
CA ILE A 373 17.51 26.95 1.83
C ILE A 373 16.68 25.72 2.21
N GLY A 374 16.85 25.23 3.43
CA GLY A 374 16.13 24.08 3.94
C GLY A 374 16.80 23.47 5.17
N ASN A 375 16.04 22.67 5.91
CA ASN A 375 16.57 22.01 7.11
C ASN A 375 17.20 20.66 6.75
N GLY A 376 18.31 20.32 7.40
CA GLY A 376 18.84 18.96 7.30
C GLY A 376 17.85 17.95 7.87
N GLY A 377 17.84 16.75 7.30
CA GLY A 377 16.93 15.68 7.74
C GLY A 377 17.29 15.21 9.14
N ASN A 378 16.28 14.88 9.96
CA ASN A 378 16.50 14.25 11.25
C ASN A 378 17.05 12.83 11.05
N GLY A 379 17.93 12.39 11.96
CA GLY A 379 18.31 10.99 12.06
C GLY A 379 17.14 10.13 12.58
N GLY A 380 17.08 8.89 12.13
CA GLY A 380 16.09 7.91 12.59
C GLY A 380 16.39 7.42 14.01
N ALA A 381 15.36 7.02 14.74
CA ALA A 381 15.53 6.38 16.05
C ALA A 381 16.16 4.98 15.91
N GLY A 382 16.98 4.56 16.87
CA GLY A 382 17.40 3.18 17.00
C GLY A 382 16.27 2.29 17.51
N GLY A 383 16.27 1.03 17.08
CA GLY A 383 15.29 0.02 17.49
C GLY A 383 15.52 -0.47 18.92
N ALA A 384 14.48 -1.02 19.54
CA ALA A 384 14.58 -1.58 20.89
C ALA A 384 15.34 -2.91 20.90
N GLY A 385 16.10 -3.19 21.95
CA GLY A 385 16.60 -4.52 22.32
C GLY A 385 15.82 -5.10 23.50
N THR A 386 16.20 -6.30 23.93
CA THR A 386 15.61 -6.93 25.14
C THR A 386 16.19 -6.33 26.42
N ASN A 387 15.58 -6.64 27.57
CA ASN A 387 16.01 -6.16 28.90
C ASN A 387 17.46 -6.55 29.27
N THR A 388 18.06 -7.50 28.56
CA THR A 388 19.43 -7.98 28.75
C THR A 388 20.31 -7.73 27.52
N GLY A 389 19.75 -7.18 26.45
CA GLY A 389 20.44 -6.80 25.21
C GLY A 389 20.66 -5.29 25.07
N PHE A 390 21.10 -4.86 23.88
CA PHE A 390 21.44 -3.46 23.58
C PHE A 390 20.36 -2.80 22.73
N GLY A 391 19.98 -1.56 23.07
CA GLY A 391 19.23 -0.72 22.15
C GLY A 391 20.10 -0.30 20.96
N GLY A 392 19.48 -0.14 19.79
CA GLY A 392 20.17 0.34 18.60
C GLY A 392 20.60 1.81 18.74
N ALA A 393 21.71 2.19 18.12
CA ALA A 393 22.11 3.60 18.10
C ALA A 393 21.12 4.45 17.26
N GLY A 394 20.91 5.71 17.64
CA GLY A 394 20.20 6.67 16.80
C GLY A 394 21.03 7.11 15.60
N GLY A 395 20.37 7.40 14.47
CA GLY A 395 21.02 7.86 13.25
C GLY A 395 21.54 9.29 13.34
N ALA A 396 22.59 9.61 12.60
CA ALA A 396 23.08 10.99 12.51
C ALA A 396 22.14 11.85 11.66
N ALA A 397 22.10 13.15 11.90
CA ALA A 397 21.28 14.07 11.13
C ALA A 397 22.03 14.73 9.96
N GLY A 398 21.28 15.30 9.02
CA GLY A 398 21.82 16.17 7.98
C GLY A 398 22.17 17.56 8.54
N SER A 399 23.25 18.17 8.05
CA SER A 399 23.59 19.57 8.37
C SER A 399 22.96 20.54 7.38
N GLY A 400 22.58 21.73 7.85
CA GLY A 400 22.16 22.86 7.00
C GLY A 400 23.28 23.33 6.06
N VAL A 401 22.91 24.10 5.02
CA VAL A 401 23.87 24.58 4.01
C VAL A 401 24.12 26.09 4.09
N LEU A 402 23.12 26.94 3.84
CA LEU A 402 23.23 28.40 4.00
C LEU A 402 22.17 28.93 4.95
N ILE A 403 20.90 28.66 4.64
CA ILE A 403 19.74 29.00 5.48
C ILE A 403 18.98 27.72 5.81
N GLY A 404 18.71 27.50 7.09
CA GLY A 404 17.96 26.36 7.61
C GLY A 404 18.73 25.63 8.71
N ASN A 405 17.97 24.92 9.53
CA ASN A 405 18.52 24.23 10.69
C ASN A 405 19.27 22.97 10.28
N GLY A 406 20.25 22.56 11.09
CA GLY A 406 20.70 21.17 11.06
C GLY A 406 19.60 20.27 11.62
N GLY A 407 19.51 19.02 11.18
CA GLY A 407 18.53 18.07 11.69
C GLY A 407 18.88 17.58 13.09
N ASN A 408 17.90 17.07 13.84
CA ASN A 408 18.16 16.42 15.12
C ASN A 408 18.82 15.06 14.92
N GLY A 409 19.79 14.72 15.77
CA GLY A 409 20.25 13.34 15.89
C GLY A 409 19.12 12.43 16.35
N GLY A 410 19.15 11.19 15.89
CA GLY A 410 18.16 10.17 16.24
C GLY A 410 18.25 9.77 17.71
N ASN A 411 17.13 9.37 18.28
CA ASN A 411 17.08 8.77 19.60
C ASN A 411 17.78 7.40 19.61
N GLY A 412 18.49 7.08 20.68
CA GLY A 412 18.92 5.70 20.94
C GLY A 412 17.75 4.80 21.29
N GLY A 413 17.83 3.53 20.92
CA GLY A 413 16.87 2.50 21.24
C GLY A 413 16.91 2.10 22.73
N THR A 414 15.80 1.55 23.21
CA THR A 414 15.69 0.98 24.56
C THR A 414 16.34 -0.39 24.65
N GLY A 415 16.71 -0.85 25.84
CA GLY A 415 17.31 -2.17 26.07
C GLY A 415 17.94 -2.23 27.46
N GLY A 416 18.51 -3.39 27.83
CA GLY A 416 19.29 -3.53 29.06
C GLY A 416 20.44 -2.52 29.12
N THR A 417 21.07 -2.26 27.98
CA THR A 417 21.88 -1.06 27.75
C THR A 417 21.24 -0.24 26.65
N ALA A 418 20.90 1.01 26.93
CA ALA A 418 20.32 1.92 25.93
C ALA A 418 21.33 2.21 24.81
N GLY A 419 20.82 2.36 23.60
CA GLY A 419 21.61 2.80 22.46
C GLY A 419 22.07 4.26 22.62
N SER A 420 23.17 4.62 21.97
CA SER A 420 23.62 6.01 21.91
C SER A 420 22.66 6.86 21.08
N THR A 421 22.53 8.14 21.42
CA THR A 421 21.86 9.12 20.55
C THR A 421 22.74 9.43 19.34
N GLY A 422 22.12 9.67 18.20
CA GLY A 422 22.81 10.11 17.00
C GLY A 422 23.32 11.55 17.12
N ALA A 423 24.33 11.90 16.33
CA ALA A 423 24.81 13.27 16.24
C ALA A 423 23.80 14.15 15.48
N GLY A 424 23.55 15.36 15.99
CA GLY A 424 22.80 16.39 15.28
C GLY A 424 23.60 17.01 14.15
N GLY A 425 22.90 17.69 13.23
CA GLY A 425 23.53 18.46 12.17
C GLY A 425 23.84 19.88 12.62
N LEU A 426 24.87 20.48 12.04
CA LEU A 426 25.12 21.93 12.21
C LEU A 426 24.07 22.74 11.44
N GLY A 427 23.74 23.92 11.94
CA GLY A 427 22.89 24.90 11.26
C GLY A 427 23.58 25.53 10.04
N GLY A 428 22.77 26.13 9.16
CA GLY A 428 23.29 26.97 8.09
C GLY A 428 24.09 28.16 8.65
N PRO A 429 25.29 28.44 8.12
CA PRO A 429 26.20 29.46 8.64
C PRO A 429 25.66 30.89 8.53
N LEU A 430 24.68 31.15 7.66
CA LEU A 430 24.01 32.46 7.58
C LEU A 430 22.84 32.53 8.56
N LEU A 431 21.97 31.52 8.56
CA LEU A 431 20.83 31.45 9.46
C LEU A 431 20.41 29.99 9.66
N GLY A 432 20.60 29.45 10.85
CA GLY A 432 20.12 28.11 11.17
C GLY A 432 20.49 27.68 12.57
N ALA A 433 19.54 27.10 13.30
CA ALA A 433 19.83 26.47 14.56
C ALA A 433 20.52 25.12 14.34
N ASP A 434 21.46 24.79 15.20
CA ASP A 434 21.98 23.44 15.29
C ASP A 434 20.89 22.45 15.68
N GLY A 435 21.03 21.24 15.17
CA GLY A 435 20.22 20.12 15.61
C GLY A 435 20.56 19.67 17.03
N SER A 436 19.62 18.99 17.66
CA SER A 436 19.86 18.34 18.94
C SER A 436 21.05 17.38 18.83
N ASN A 437 22.01 17.50 19.75
CA ASN A 437 23.27 16.73 19.80
C ASN A 437 24.25 17.03 18.66
N ALA A 438 24.22 18.21 18.05
CA ALA A 438 25.19 18.61 17.04
C ALA A 438 26.62 18.69 17.62
N PRO A 439 27.65 18.28 16.85
CA PRO A 439 29.03 18.43 17.25
C PRO A 439 29.40 19.91 17.39
N ALA A 440 30.28 20.25 18.33
CA ALA A 440 30.76 21.62 18.48
C ALA A 440 31.47 22.09 17.19
N SER A 441 31.09 23.26 16.69
CA SER A 441 31.73 23.86 15.52
C SER A 441 33.08 24.47 15.91
N GLY A 442 34.12 24.14 15.13
CA GLY A 442 35.44 24.79 15.25
C GLY A 442 35.48 26.21 14.67
N ASN A 443 34.40 26.69 14.06
CA ASN A 443 34.33 28.02 13.44
C ASN A 443 33.73 29.05 14.43
N PRO A 444 34.48 30.09 14.84
CA PRO A 444 33.99 31.08 15.81
C PRO A 444 32.79 31.90 15.29
N LEU A 445 32.66 32.08 13.97
CA LEU A 445 31.51 32.78 13.38
C LEU A 445 30.22 31.99 13.57
N HIS A 446 30.30 30.66 13.52
CA HIS A 446 29.15 29.80 13.77
C HIS A 446 28.71 29.88 15.25
N THR A 447 29.66 29.84 16.19
CA THR A 447 29.35 30.01 17.62
C THR A 447 28.70 31.36 17.92
N PHE A 448 29.19 32.43 17.31
CA PHE A 448 28.55 33.76 17.39
C PHE A 448 27.14 33.74 16.82
N GLN A 449 26.94 33.13 15.65
CA GLN A 449 25.64 32.98 15.00
C GLN A 449 24.64 32.21 15.87
N GLN A 450 25.05 31.14 16.56
CA GLN A 450 24.18 30.41 17.50
C GLN A 450 23.80 31.24 18.74
N THR A 451 24.72 32.08 19.23
CA THR A 451 24.43 33.00 20.35
C THR A 451 23.42 34.07 19.93
N ALA A 452 23.57 34.64 18.73
CA ALA A 452 22.62 35.59 18.18
C ALA A 452 21.22 34.95 17.98
N LEU A 453 21.15 33.71 17.48
CA LEU A 453 19.90 32.97 17.37
C LEU A 453 19.23 32.73 18.73
N GLN A 454 20.00 32.40 19.78
CA GLN A 454 19.44 32.26 21.12
C GLN A 454 18.84 33.57 21.65
N ALA A 455 19.49 34.71 21.41
CA ALA A 455 18.96 36.02 21.80
C ALA A 455 17.64 36.35 21.09
N ILE A 456 17.48 35.91 19.83
CA ILE A 456 16.23 36.06 19.06
C ILE A 456 15.16 35.08 19.56
N ASN A 457 15.52 33.82 19.78
CA ASN A 457 14.57 32.77 20.14
C ASN A 457 14.06 32.88 21.57
N SER A 458 14.88 33.31 22.52
CA SER A 458 14.53 33.36 23.95
C SER A 458 13.23 34.12 24.26
N PRO A 459 13.02 35.38 23.79
CA PRO A 459 11.76 36.08 24.05
C PRO A 459 10.55 35.40 23.39
N ILE A 460 10.73 34.79 22.22
CA ILE A 460 9.65 34.12 21.47
C ILE A 460 9.27 32.79 22.14
N GLN A 461 10.26 32.04 22.60
CA GLN A 461 10.05 30.80 23.34
C GLN A 461 9.40 31.07 24.69
N ALA A 462 9.78 32.15 25.39
CA ALA A 462 9.13 32.56 26.63
C ALA A 462 7.66 32.98 26.40
N ALA A 463 7.37 33.68 25.30
CA ALA A 463 6.03 34.15 25.00
C ALA A 463 5.09 33.06 24.44
N THR A 464 5.61 32.11 23.67
CA THR A 464 4.79 31.17 22.87
C THR A 464 5.04 29.69 23.19
N GLY A 465 6.02 29.39 24.05
CA GLY A 465 6.46 28.01 24.34
C GLY A 465 7.29 27.37 23.23
N ARG A 466 7.53 28.04 22.10
CA ARG A 466 8.27 27.53 20.93
C ARG A 466 9.28 28.57 20.42
N PRO A 467 10.48 28.17 19.96
CA PRO A 467 11.40 29.10 19.33
C PRO A 467 10.83 29.60 17.99
N LEU A 468 11.41 30.66 17.43
CA LEU A 468 11.12 31.07 16.06
C LEU A 468 11.84 30.17 15.06
N ILE A 469 13.11 29.87 15.35
CA ILE A 469 14.00 29.04 14.54
C ILE A 469 14.62 27.98 15.46
N GLY A 470 14.28 26.72 15.25
CA GLY A 470 14.85 25.63 16.05
C GLY A 470 14.05 24.35 15.87
N ASN A 471 14.69 23.21 16.03
CA ASN A 471 13.95 21.94 15.94
C ASN A 471 13.21 21.65 17.24
N GLY A 472 12.13 20.88 17.13
CA GLY A 472 11.45 20.34 18.29
C GLY A 472 12.32 19.29 18.99
N ALA A 473 12.23 19.22 20.32
CA ALA A 473 12.97 18.21 21.08
C ALA A 473 12.45 16.80 20.76
N ASN A 474 13.33 15.82 20.67
CA ASN A 474 12.89 14.43 20.54
C ASN A 474 12.24 13.96 21.87
N GLY A 475 11.23 13.11 21.77
CA GLY A 475 10.63 12.44 22.93
C GLY A 475 11.64 11.48 23.58
N ALA A 476 11.55 11.32 24.91
CA ALA A 476 12.48 10.48 25.65
C ALA A 476 12.30 8.98 25.29
N PRO A 477 13.38 8.25 24.96
CA PRO A 477 13.31 6.80 24.68
C PRO A 477 12.68 6.01 25.83
N GLY A 478 11.86 5.02 25.50
CA GLY A 478 11.20 4.14 26.48
C GLY A 478 10.06 4.77 27.27
N THR A 479 9.63 5.99 26.94
CA THR A 479 8.52 6.65 27.63
C THR A 479 7.25 6.75 26.80
N GLY A 480 7.34 6.54 25.49
CA GLY A 480 6.27 6.88 24.55
C GLY A 480 5.97 8.38 24.48
N ALA A 481 6.86 9.24 24.98
CA ALA A 481 6.65 10.68 24.93
C ALA A 481 6.65 11.20 23.50
N ALA A 482 5.73 12.12 23.19
CA ALA A 482 5.68 12.77 21.90
C ALA A 482 6.93 13.64 21.66
N GLY A 483 7.32 13.77 20.39
CA GLY A 483 8.29 14.76 19.95
C GLY A 483 7.71 16.17 20.05
N GLY A 484 8.54 17.12 20.45
CA GLY A 484 8.19 18.54 20.46
C GLY A 484 8.03 19.08 19.05
N ALA A 485 7.19 20.11 18.88
CA ALA A 485 7.04 20.78 17.61
C ALA A 485 8.26 21.67 17.29
N GLY A 486 8.59 21.81 16.00
CA GLY A 486 9.61 22.73 15.51
C GLY A 486 9.29 24.19 15.80
N GLY A 487 10.25 25.08 15.53
CA GLY A 487 10.10 26.52 15.69
C GLY A 487 9.05 27.07 14.74
N TRP A 488 8.51 28.25 15.03
CA TRP A 488 7.41 28.81 14.25
C TRP A 488 7.73 28.97 12.77
N LEU A 489 8.94 29.41 12.40
CA LEU A 489 9.33 29.65 11.02
C LEU A 489 10.13 28.48 10.43
N PHE A 490 11.27 28.16 11.07
CA PHE A 490 12.16 27.07 10.70
C PHE A 490 12.28 26.05 11.83
N GLY A 491 12.12 24.77 11.50
CA GLY A 491 12.50 23.69 12.39
C GLY A 491 11.79 22.39 12.09
N ASN A 492 12.52 21.29 12.12
CA ASN A 492 11.90 19.97 12.04
C ASN A 492 11.16 19.67 13.35
N GLY A 493 10.10 18.88 13.26
CA GLY A 493 9.51 18.26 14.44
C GLY A 493 10.49 17.28 15.09
N GLY A 494 10.46 17.17 16.41
CA GLY A 494 11.23 16.16 17.13
C GLY A 494 10.69 14.75 16.87
N SER A 495 11.55 13.75 16.88
CA SER A 495 11.09 12.35 16.79
C SER A 495 10.34 11.94 18.06
N GLY A 496 9.33 11.09 17.94
CA GLY A 496 8.68 10.46 19.09
C GLY A 496 9.65 9.57 19.86
N GLY A 497 9.48 9.50 21.18
CA GLY A 497 10.19 8.54 22.03
C GLY A 497 9.65 7.14 21.80
N SER A 498 10.52 6.13 21.81
CA SER A 498 10.07 4.73 21.76
C SER A 498 9.23 4.38 22.99
N GLY A 499 8.36 3.40 22.85
CA GLY A 499 7.60 2.81 23.95
C GLY A 499 8.50 1.95 24.85
N ALA A 500 8.17 1.89 26.14
CA ALA A 500 8.86 0.99 27.06
C ALA A 500 8.51 -0.48 26.78
N THR A 501 9.51 -1.33 26.95
CA THR A 501 9.35 -2.78 26.97
C THR A 501 8.49 -3.20 28.17
N ALA A 502 7.50 -4.07 27.92
CA ALA A 502 6.66 -4.63 28.97
C ALA A 502 7.37 -5.76 29.73
N THR A 503 7.13 -5.84 31.05
CA THR A 503 7.50 -6.98 31.89
C THR A 503 6.29 -7.87 32.12
N GLY A 504 6.27 -9.07 31.53
CA GLY A 504 5.18 -10.03 31.70
C GLY A 504 4.08 -9.90 30.66
N ALA A 505 2.81 -10.07 31.07
CA ALA A 505 1.65 -10.15 30.17
C ALA A 505 1.03 -8.79 29.79
N THR A 506 1.59 -7.67 30.26
CA THR A 506 1.10 -6.34 29.88
C THR A 506 1.49 -5.99 28.45
N ALA A 507 0.70 -5.12 27.81
CA ALA A 507 1.05 -4.60 26.51
C ALA A 507 2.31 -3.74 26.58
N GLY A 508 3.11 -3.76 25.51
CA GLY A 508 4.18 -2.80 25.31
C GLY A 508 3.61 -1.39 25.28
N LEU A 509 4.34 -0.42 25.84
CA LEU A 509 3.90 0.97 25.79
C LEU A 509 3.90 1.45 24.33
N PRO A 510 2.92 2.26 23.89
CA PRO A 510 2.96 2.86 22.57
C PRO A 510 4.17 3.78 22.38
N GLY A 511 4.63 3.88 21.14
CA GLY A 511 5.58 4.91 20.74
C GLY A 511 4.92 6.29 20.72
N GLY A 512 5.69 7.32 21.04
CA GLY A 512 5.22 8.70 21.02
C GLY A 512 5.01 9.21 19.60
N ALA A 513 4.05 10.11 19.40
CA ALA A 513 3.88 10.78 18.13
C ALA A 513 5.10 11.67 17.81
N GLY A 514 5.42 11.82 16.53
CA GLY A 514 6.38 12.81 16.07
C GLY A 514 5.82 14.23 16.21
N GLY A 515 6.70 15.19 16.48
CA GLY A 515 6.32 16.60 16.57
C GLY A 515 5.99 17.20 15.21
N ALA A 516 5.14 18.22 15.17
CA ALA A 516 4.92 18.97 13.93
C ALA A 516 6.16 19.79 13.54
N GLY A 517 6.40 19.94 12.24
CA GLY A 517 7.39 20.88 11.71
C GLY A 517 7.01 22.35 11.93
N GLY A 518 7.96 23.24 11.66
CA GLY A 518 7.73 24.68 11.64
C GLY A 518 6.80 25.11 10.51
N THR A 519 6.16 26.26 10.63
CA THR A 519 5.06 26.64 9.71
C THR A 519 5.52 26.87 8.28
N LEU A 520 6.74 27.35 8.04
CA LEU A 520 7.28 27.59 6.70
C LEU A 520 8.18 26.44 6.25
N PHE A 521 9.27 26.19 6.98
CA PHE A 521 10.23 25.13 6.70
C PHE A 521 10.42 24.19 7.89
N GLY A 522 10.11 22.91 7.70
CA GLY A 522 10.24 21.89 8.74
C GLY A 522 9.52 20.61 8.41
N ALA A 523 10.27 19.52 8.23
CA ALA A 523 9.67 18.20 8.13
C ALA A 523 9.00 17.81 9.45
N GLY A 524 7.91 17.05 9.36
CA GLY A 524 7.33 16.42 10.54
C GLY A 524 8.30 15.43 11.18
N GLY A 525 8.30 15.35 12.51
CA GLY A 525 9.09 14.36 13.24
C GLY A 525 8.58 12.95 12.98
N SER A 526 9.47 11.96 12.96
CA SER A 526 9.05 10.56 12.87
C SER A 526 8.35 10.11 14.17
N GLY A 527 7.38 9.20 14.05
CA GLY A 527 6.81 8.51 15.21
C GLY A 527 7.83 7.62 15.92
N GLY A 528 7.68 7.46 17.22
CA GLY A 528 8.48 6.53 18.02
C GLY A 528 8.07 5.08 17.77
N THR A 529 8.99 4.14 17.91
CA THR A 529 8.68 2.70 17.84
C THR A 529 7.84 2.27 19.04
N GLY A 530 6.93 1.31 18.85
CA GLY A 530 6.19 0.69 19.94
C GLY A 530 7.08 -0.19 20.81
N GLY A 531 6.74 -0.32 22.10
CA GLY A 531 7.48 -1.15 23.03
C GLY A 531 7.31 -2.65 22.77
N PHE A 532 8.36 -3.42 22.98
CA PHE A 532 8.31 -4.89 22.94
C PHE A 532 7.46 -5.45 24.09
N SER A 533 6.71 -6.53 23.84
CA SER A 533 6.10 -7.34 24.90
C SER A 533 6.32 -8.84 24.65
N PRO A 534 6.95 -9.58 25.58
CA PRO A 534 7.26 -10.99 25.38
C PRO A 534 6.03 -11.91 25.48
N LEU A 535 4.99 -11.51 26.24
CA LEU A 535 3.79 -12.32 26.47
C LEU A 535 2.50 -11.58 26.11
N GLY A 536 2.49 -10.25 26.16
CA GLY A 536 1.36 -9.40 25.83
C GLY A 536 1.40 -8.86 24.41
N LEU A 537 0.52 -7.90 24.14
CA LEU A 537 0.48 -7.18 22.86
C LEU A 537 1.72 -6.31 22.70
N GLY A 538 2.30 -6.29 21.51
CA GLY A 538 3.30 -5.28 21.17
C GLY A 538 2.70 -3.86 21.24
N GLY A 539 3.49 -2.87 21.63
CA GLY A 539 3.04 -1.48 21.66
C GLY A 539 2.80 -0.93 20.26
N GLN A 540 1.82 -0.04 20.09
CA GLN A 540 1.59 0.62 18.80
C GLN A 540 2.76 1.54 18.45
N GLY A 541 3.11 1.67 17.18
CA GLY A 541 3.98 2.72 16.69
C GLY A 541 3.33 4.10 16.82
N GLY A 542 4.12 5.12 17.12
CA GLY A 542 3.64 6.50 17.20
C GLY A 542 3.32 7.07 15.82
N ALA A 543 2.35 7.96 15.71
CA ALA A 543 2.08 8.65 14.45
C ALA A 543 3.23 9.60 14.06
N GLY A 544 3.44 9.82 12.77
CA GLY A 544 4.32 10.87 12.28
C GLY A 544 3.73 12.27 12.51
N GLY A 545 4.58 13.26 12.72
CA GLY A 545 4.18 14.65 12.88
C GLY A 545 3.82 15.32 11.55
N ALA A 546 2.98 16.35 11.58
CA ALA A 546 2.66 17.11 10.37
C ALA A 546 3.86 17.92 9.85
N GLY A 547 4.00 18.06 8.54
CA GLY A 547 4.99 18.92 7.90
C GLY A 547 4.58 20.40 7.87
N GLY A 548 5.56 21.28 7.76
CA GLY A 548 5.39 22.71 7.46
C GLY A 548 4.93 22.97 6.02
N LEU A 549 4.62 24.22 5.67
CA LEU A 549 4.05 24.62 4.38
C LEU A 549 4.71 23.93 3.16
N PHE A 550 6.05 23.87 3.14
CA PHE A 550 6.80 23.29 2.02
C PHE A 550 7.26 21.84 2.23
N ASN A 551 6.98 21.25 3.39
CA ASN A 551 7.70 20.05 3.82
C ASN A 551 6.76 18.88 4.07
N ARG A 552 7.33 17.69 3.92
CA ARG A 552 6.67 16.41 4.11
C ARG A 552 6.29 16.17 5.58
N GLY A 553 5.22 15.40 5.78
CA GLY A 553 4.86 14.82 7.07
C GLY A 553 5.82 13.72 7.51
N GLY A 554 6.04 13.58 8.81
CA GLY A 554 6.95 12.58 9.36
C GLY A 554 6.47 11.15 9.12
N ALA A 555 7.40 10.20 9.05
CA ALA A 555 7.06 8.78 8.97
C ALA A 555 6.41 8.29 10.27
N GLY A 556 5.48 7.34 10.16
CA GLY A 556 4.95 6.61 11.31
C GLY A 556 5.98 5.68 11.95
N GLY A 557 5.86 5.46 13.26
CA GLY A 557 6.71 4.56 14.01
C GLY A 557 6.39 3.09 13.77
N ILE A 558 7.37 2.22 13.94
CA ILE A 558 7.21 0.77 13.83
C ILE A 558 6.37 0.27 15.02
N GLY A 559 5.45 -0.67 14.78
CA GLY A 559 4.75 -1.39 15.84
C GLY A 559 5.68 -2.34 16.58
N GLY A 560 5.58 -2.38 17.91
CA GLY A 560 6.43 -3.23 18.74
C GLY A 560 6.15 -4.71 18.54
N SER A 561 7.17 -5.53 18.68
CA SER A 561 7.03 -6.99 18.66
C SER A 561 6.21 -7.49 19.87
N GLY A 562 5.37 -8.50 19.67
CA GLY A 562 4.43 -9.00 20.67
C GLY A 562 4.41 -10.52 20.81
N GLY A 563 4.01 -10.99 21.99
CA GLY A 563 3.90 -12.40 22.33
C GLY A 563 2.60 -13.04 21.83
N ALA A 564 2.00 -13.90 22.65
CA ALA A 564 0.80 -14.66 22.29
C ALA A 564 -0.42 -13.79 21.95
N ALA A 565 -0.48 -12.56 22.46
CA ALA A 565 -1.57 -11.65 22.16
C ALA A 565 -1.48 -11.01 20.76
N GLY A 566 -0.30 -11.05 20.11
CA GLY A 566 -0.05 -10.45 18.80
C GLY A 566 0.80 -9.19 18.88
N ALA A 567 1.24 -8.69 17.72
CA ALA A 567 2.12 -7.54 17.63
C ALA A 567 1.38 -6.20 17.64
N GLY A 568 2.12 -5.13 17.88
CA GLY A 568 1.63 -3.76 17.75
C GLY A 568 1.49 -3.33 16.29
N ALA A 569 0.50 -2.50 16.00
CA ALA A 569 0.35 -1.85 14.71
C ALA A 569 1.42 -0.78 14.47
N GLY A 570 1.75 -0.54 13.21
CA GLY A 570 2.52 0.63 12.81
C GLY A 570 1.74 1.92 13.01
N GLY A 571 2.45 3.00 13.30
CA GLY A 571 1.88 4.34 13.42
C GLY A 571 1.53 4.92 12.05
N ALA A 572 0.51 5.78 11.98
CA ALA A 572 0.18 6.47 10.74
C ALA A 572 1.27 7.48 10.35
N GLY A 573 1.45 7.71 9.06
CA GLY A 573 2.27 8.81 8.55
C GLY A 573 1.64 10.18 8.83
N GLY A 574 2.48 11.18 9.04
CA GLY A 574 2.05 12.56 9.25
C GLY A 574 1.56 13.21 7.98
N THR A 575 0.67 14.20 8.09
CA THR A 575 0.20 14.96 6.92
C THR A 575 1.29 15.88 6.40
N GLY A 576 1.41 16.01 5.08
CA GLY A 576 2.25 17.03 4.46
C GLY A 576 1.67 18.44 4.62
N GLY A 577 2.51 19.48 4.57
CA GLY A 577 2.03 20.85 4.39
C GLY A 577 1.57 21.12 2.96
N LEU A 578 1.21 22.36 2.63
CA LEU A 578 0.60 22.73 1.34
C LEU A 578 1.31 22.15 0.11
N PHE A 579 2.64 22.15 0.09
CA PHE A 579 3.48 21.57 -0.99
C PHE A 579 4.16 20.25 -0.60
N GLY A 580 3.95 19.78 0.62
CA GLY A 580 4.61 18.62 1.18
C GLY A 580 3.82 17.33 0.95
N ASN A 581 4.56 16.25 0.70
CA ASN A 581 3.98 14.92 0.63
C ASN A 581 3.56 14.43 2.03
N GLY A 582 2.60 13.51 2.08
CA GLY A 582 2.33 12.74 3.28
C GLY A 582 3.54 11.90 3.69
N GLY A 583 3.66 11.65 4.99
CA GLY A 583 4.66 10.73 5.53
C GLY A 583 4.28 9.28 5.29
N ALA A 584 5.28 8.40 5.18
CA ALA A 584 5.06 6.96 5.11
C ALA A 584 4.42 6.43 6.42
N GLY A 585 3.53 5.45 6.30
CA GLY A 585 3.04 4.69 7.43
C GLY A 585 4.12 3.78 8.01
N GLY A 586 4.08 3.57 9.32
CA GLY A 586 5.00 2.68 10.03
C GLY A 586 4.69 1.21 9.75
N THR A 587 5.70 0.35 9.83
CA THR A 587 5.51 -1.10 9.69
C THR A 587 4.83 -1.68 10.92
N GLY A 588 4.00 -2.71 10.74
CA GLY A 588 3.47 -3.49 11.85
C GLY A 588 4.56 -4.36 12.50
N GLY A 589 4.42 -4.62 13.80
CA GLY A 589 5.35 -5.44 14.56
C GLY A 589 5.25 -6.93 14.25
N SER A 590 6.26 -7.70 14.66
CA SER A 590 6.24 -9.17 14.58
C SER A 590 5.52 -9.77 15.78
N GLY A 591 4.65 -10.76 15.55
CA GLY A 591 3.84 -11.37 16.61
C GLY A 591 3.86 -12.90 16.58
N ALA A 592 3.90 -13.54 17.75
CA ALA A 592 3.80 -15.01 17.85
C ALA A 592 2.42 -15.54 17.43
N ALA A 593 1.37 -14.72 17.51
CA ALA A 593 0.05 -15.03 16.99
C ALA A 593 -0.22 -14.27 15.69
N VAL A 594 -0.63 -13.01 15.84
CA VAL A 594 -1.02 -12.11 14.75
C VAL A 594 0.09 -11.10 14.52
N GLY A 595 0.47 -10.90 13.26
CA GLY A 595 1.36 -9.81 12.86
C GLY A 595 0.64 -8.46 12.97
N GLY A 596 1.38 -7.41 13.36
CA GLY A 596 0.81 -6.08 13.52
C GLY A 596 0.34 -5.51 12.19
N VAL A 597 -0.76 -4.77 12.16
CA VAL A 597 -1.18 -4.08 10.94
C VAL A 597 -0.21 -2.95 10.60
N GLY A 598 0.04 -2.72 9.32
CA GLY A 598 0.80 -1.56 8.86
C GLY A 598 0.03 -0.27 9.11
N GLY A 599 0.75 0.81 9.43
CA GLY A 599 0.17 2.13 9.60
C GLY A 599 -0.23 2.75 8.26
N ASN A 600 -1.29 3.54 8.24
CA ASN A 600 -1.70 4.23 7.01
C ASN A 600 -0.68 5.32 6.62
N GLY A 601 -0.54 5.57 5.33
CA GLY A 601 0.19 6.72 4.84
C GLY A 601 -0.50 8.04 5.20
N GLY A 602 0.30 9.07 5.44
CA GLY A 602 -0.20 10.42 5.69
C GLY A 602 -0.79 11.04 4.43
N SER A 603 -1.75 11.96 4.58
CA SER A 603 -2.26 12.70 3.42
C SER A 603 -1.25 13.75 2.95
N GLY A 604 -1.15 13.96 1.64
CA GLY A 604 -0.44 15.12 1.09
C GLY A 604 -1.19 16.42 1.33
N GLY A 605 -0.48 17.56 1.33
CA GLY A 605 -1.16 18.85 1.22
C GLY A 605 -1.61 19.12 -0.21
N VAL A 606 -2.13 20.32 -0.48
CA VAL A 606 -2.76 20.69 -1.77
C VAL A 606 -1.97 20.24 -3.01
N PHE A 607 -0.64 20.35 -3.01
CA PHE A 607 0.22 19.90 -4.12
C PHE A 607 0.99 18.61 -3.83
N GLY A 608 0.91 18.09 -2.60
CA GLY A 608 1.66 16.93 -2.16
C GLY A 608 0.96 15.61 -2.48
N SER A 609 1.74 14.59 -2.79
CA SER A 609 1.22 13.22 -2.88
C SER A 609 0.92 12.64 -1.50
N GLY A 610 0.01 11.68 -1.44
CA GLY A 610 -0.16 10.85 -0.26
C GLY A 610 1.12 10.07 0.05
N GLY A 611 1.35 9.79 1.33
CA GLY A 611 2.41 8.90 1.79
C GLY A 611 2.05 7.44 1.56
N ILE A 612 3.05 6.57 1.48
CA ILE A 612 2.82 5.13 1.34
C ILE A 612 2.25 4.53 2.63
N GLY A 613 1.44 3.49 2.51
CA GLY A 613 1.04 2.64 3.63
C GLY A 613 2.21 1.79 4.13
N GLY A 614 2.27 1.56 5.43
CA GLY A 614 3.26 0.70 6.06
C GLY A 614 2.98 -0.77 5.80
N THR A 615 4.02 -1.61 5.82
CA THR A 615 3.85 -3.06 5.67
C THR A 615 3.24 -3.69 6.91
N GLY A 616 2.41 -4.72 6.72
CA GLY A 616 1.96 -5.59 7.79
C GLY A 616 3.14 -6.39 8.36
N GLY A 617 3.06 -6.71 9.64
CA GLY A 617 4.08 -7.47 10.35
C GLY A 617 3.91 -8.98 10.19
N PHE A 618 4.96 -9.72 10.55
CA PHE A 618 4.96 -11.18 10.55
C PHE A 618 4.08 -11.75 11.66
N GLY A 619 3.24 -12.75 11.36
CA GLY A 619 2.49 -13.52 12.37
C GLY A 619 2.88 -15.00 12.35
N PHE A 620 3.19 -15.60 13.50
CA PHE A 620 3.60 -17.01 13.51
C PHE A 620 2.41 -17.98 13.46
N THR A 621 1.46 -17.95 14.42
CA THR A 621 0.45 -19.02 14.53
C THR A 621 -0.90 -18.75 13.85
N THR A 622 -1.27 -17.48 13.56
CA THR A 622 -2.64 -17.17 13.08
C THR A 622 -2.68 -16.43 11.75
N SER A 623 -2.11 -15.24 11.66
CA SER A 623 -2.21 -14.43 10.45
C SER A 623 -1.15 -13.35 10.39
N GLY A 624 -0.73 -13.01 9.18
CA GLY A 624 0.12 -11.86 8.95
C GLY A 624 -0.68 -10.58 9.12
N GLY A 625 0.01 -9.49 9.45
CA GLY A 625 -0.64 -8.19 9.56
C GLY A 625 -1.14 -7.71 8.21
N THR A 626 -2.25 -6.98 8.17
CA THR A 626 -2.67 -6.30 6.95
C THR A 626 -1.72 -5.14 6.64
N GLY A 627 -1.45 -4.87 5.37
CA GLY A 627 -0.78 -3.65 4.96
C GLY A 627 -1.63 -2.41 5.24
N GLY A 628 -0.97 -1.30 5.57
CA GLY A 628 -1.62 -0.01 5.77
C GLY A 628 -2.11 0.58 4.45
N ALA A 629 -3.19 1.36 4.48
CA ALA A 629 -3.65 2.06 3.29
C ALA A 629 -2.68 3.19 2.91
N GLY A 630 -2.57 3.47 1.62
CA GLY A 630 -1.89 4.66 1.13
C GLY A 630 -2.65 5.94 1.49
N GLY A 631 -1.92 7.02 1.72
CA GLY A 631 -2.49 8.32 2.02
C GLY A 631 -3.19 8.94 0.81
N ALA A 632 -4.18 9.78 1.04
CA ALA A 632 -4.78 10.56 -0.05
C ALA A 632 -3.82 11.66 -0.53
N GLY A 633 -3.83 11.93 -1.83
CA GLY A 633 -3.22 13.14 -2.37
C GLY A 633 -4.05 14.38 -2.03
N GLY A 634 -3.42 15.57 -2.00
CA GLY A 634 -4.18 16.81 -1.98
C GLY A 634 -4.74 17.17 -3.36
N LEU A 635 -5.24 18.39 -3.51
CA LEU A 635 -5.96 18.86 -4.72
C LEU A 635 -5.30 18.50 -6.06
N PHE A 636 -3.97 18.59 -6.14
CA PHE A 636 -3.12 18.29 -7.31
C PHE A 636 -2.24 17.04 -7.12
N GLY A 637 -2.29 16.42 -5.94
CA GLY A 637 -1.41 15.32 -5.56
C GLY A 637 -1.93 13.95 -5.96
N GLY A 638 -1.00 13.03 -6.25
CA GLY A 638 -1.31 11.60 -6.42
C GLY A 638 -1.61 10.92 -5.09
N GLY A 639 -2.36 9.82 -5.14
CA GLY A 639 -2.52 8.95 -3.99
C GLY A 639 -1.22 8.23 -3.64
N GLY A 640 -1.00 7.97 -2.36
CA GLY A 640 0.11 7.11 -1.92
C GLY A 640 -0.23 5.64 -2.12
N ASP A 641 0.77 4.79 -2.32
CA ASP A 641 0.56 3.35 -2.51
C ASP A 641 0.18 2.66 -1.19
N GLY A 642 -0.58 1.57 -1.27
CA GLY A 642 -0.87 0.69 -0.15
C GLY A 642 0.35 -0.13 0.27
N GLY A 643 0.47 -0.39 1.57
CA GLY A 643 1.53 -1.23 2.12
C GLY A 643 1.29 -2.71 1.86
N ASN A 644 2.37 -3.49 1.81
CA ASN A 644 2.27 -4.94 1.64
C ASN A 644 1.69 -5.62 2.89
N GLY A 645 0.95 -6.70 2.71
CA GLY A 645 0.50 -7.58 3.79
C GLY A 645 1.67 -8.40 4.33
N GLY A 646 1.65 -8.66 5.63
CA GLY A 646 2.67 -9.44 6.31
C GLY A 646 2.50 -10.94 6.09
N GLN A 647 3.59 -11.68 6.26
CA GLN A 647 3.62 -13.13 6.10
C GLN A 647 3.08 -13.85 7.33
N SER A 648 2.62 -15.09 7.15
CA SER A 648 2.42 -15.98 8.30
C SER A 648 2.51 -17.47 7.99
N ASN A 649 2.47 -18.28 9.05
CA ASN A 649 2.34 -19.72 8.89
C ASN A 649 0.92 -20.13 8.45
N LEU A 650 -0.13 -19.42 8.88
CA LEU A 650 -1.52 -19.81 8.66
C LEU A 650 -2.21 -18.94 7.60
N LEU A 651 -2.65 -17.70 7.85
CA LEU A 651 -3.25 -16.81 6.83
C LEU A 651 -2.31 -15.65 6.42
N GLY A 652 -2.05 -15.49 5.12
CA GLY A 652 -1.28 -14.33 4.63
C GLY A 652 -2.03 -13.02 4.89
N GLY A 653 -1.31 -11.97 5.28
CA GLY A 653 -1.87 -10.64 5.50
C GLY A 653 -2.36 -10.02 4.20
N THR A 654 -3.45 -9.26 4.24
CA THR A 654 -3.94 -8.58 3.03
C THR A 654 -3.06 -7.38 2.69
N GLY A 655 -2.88 -7.08 1.40
CA GLY A 655 -2.30 -5.82 0.97
C GLY A 655 -3.20 -4.63 1.32
N GLY A 656 -2.59 -3.48 1.60
CA GLY A 656 -3.30 -2.24 1.86
C GLY A 656 -3.85 -1.62 0.58
N ALA A 657 -4.96 -0.90 0.67
CA ALA A 657 -5.50 -0.16 -0.47
C ALA A 657 -4.58 1.01 -0.84
N GLY A 658 -4.49 1.33 -2.14
CA GLY A 658 -3.91 2.57 -2.60
C GLY A 658 -4.77 3.79 -2.23
N GLY A 659 -4.12 4.92 -1.99
CA GLY A 659 -4.76 6.20 -1.72
C GLY A 659 -5.37 6.82 -2.97
N ASN A 660 -6.41 7.63 -2.79
CA ASN A 660 -7.03 8.35 -3.90
C ASN A 660 -6.24 9.62 -4.24
N ALA A 661 -6.24 10.02 -5.51
CA ALA A 661 -5.73 11.31 -5.96
C ALA A 661 -6.75 12.46 -5.76
N GLY A 662 -6.30 13.71 -5.93
CA GLY A 662 -7.06 14.95 -5.69
C GLY A 662 -8.16 15.33 -6.69
N LEU A 663 -8.84 16.46 -6.45
CA LEU A 663 -10.01 16.91 -7.22
C LEU A 663 -9.69 17.67 -8.53
N LEU A 664 -8.69 18.56 -8.52
CA LEU A 664 -8.56 19.62 -9.53
C LEU A 664 -7.15 19.62 -10.12
N VAL A 665 -6.95 18.90 -11.23
CA VAL A 665 -5.89 19.20 -12.22
C VAL A 665 -4.49 18.78 -11.70
N ALA A 666 -3.39 18.61 -12.45
CA ALA A 666 -3.05 18.80 -13.88
C ALA A 666 -1.99 17.80 -14.37
N SER A 667 -1.59 16.85 -13.53
CA SER A 667 -0.27 16.23 -13.60
C SER A 667 -0.36 14.70 -13.48
N GLY A 668 -1.22 14.06 -14.27
CA GLY A 668 -1.32 12.59 -14.36
C GLY A 668 -1.23 11.82 -13.03
N ALA A 669 -1.68 12.44 -11.93
CA ALA A 669 -1.53 11.91 -10.60
C ALA A 669 -2.49 10.73 -10.48
N GLY A 670 -1.95 9.52 -10.47
CA GLY A 670 -2.74 8.31 -10.33
C GLY A 670 -3.21 8.13 -8.90
N GLY A 671 -4.28 7.34 -8.73
CA GLY A 671 -4.47 6.67 -7.45
C GLY A 671 -3.28 5.77 -7.14
N GLY A 672 -2.97 5.59 -5.86
CA GLY A 672 -1.86 4.73 -5.45
C GLY A 672 -2.11 3.28 -5.86
N ALA A 673 -1.05 2.51 -6.11
CA ALA A 673 -1.15 1.08 -6.27
C ALA A 673 -1.62 0.43 -4.96
N GLY A 674 -2.37 -0.66 -5.06
CA GLY A 674 -2.63 -1.52 -3.90
C GLY A 674 -1.37 -2.30 -3.50
N GLY A 675 -1.22 -2.58 -2.21
CA GLY A 675 -0.11 -3.37 -1.69
C GLY A 675 -0.23 -4.85 -2.04
N THR A 676 0.89 -5.57 -2.01
CA THR A 676 0.88 -7.03 -2.25
C THR A 676 0.26 -7.76 -1.05
N GLY A 677 -0.42 -8.88 -1.28
CA GLY A 677 -0.77 -9.80 -0.19
C GLY A 677 0.45 -10.52 0.34
N GLY A 678 0.45 -10.85 1.63
CA GLY A 678 1.48 -11.68 2.26
C GLY A 678 1.31 -13.15 1.90
N ASP A 679 2.40 -13.90 1.83
CA ASP A 679 2.40 -15.35 1.65
C ASP A 679 1.96 -16.11 2.90
N SER A 680 1.57 -17.37 2.69
CA SER A 680 1.15 -18.32 3.73
C SER A 680 1.90 -19.65 3.62
N LEU A 681 2.14 -20.33 4.77
CA LEU A 681 2.68 -21.69 4.80
C LEU A 681 1.62 -22.81 4.85
N ASN A 682 0.39 -22.54 5.31
CA ASN A 682 -0.58 -23.61 5.63
C ASN A 682 -2.00 -23.40 5.04
N THR A 683 -2.42 -22.19 4.60
CA THR A 683 -3.81 -22.02 4.12
C THR A 683 -3.96 -21.28 2.79
N THR A 684 -3.95 -19.96 2.78
CA THR A 684 -4.17 -19.16 1.58
C THR A 684 -3.31 -17.90 1.70
N GLY A 685 -2.66 -17.54 0.60
CA GLY A 685 -1.97 -16.26 0.50
C GLY A 685 -2.95 -15.11 0.70
N GLY A 686 -2.45 -14.01 1.24
CA GLY A 686 -3.22 -12.80 1.45
C GLY A 686 -3.70 -12.21 0.14
N VAL A 687 -4.85 -11.55 0.15
CA VAL A 687 -5.34 -10.83 -1.04
C VAL A 687 -4.51 -9.57 -1.29
N GLY A 688 -4.31 -9.23 -2.55
CA GLY A 688 -3.72 -7.95 -2.93
C GLY A 688 -4.67 -6.79 -2.62
N GLY A 689 -4.11 -5.64 -2.29
CA GLY A 689 -4.86 -4.41 -2.02
C GLY A 689 -5.48 -3.83 -3.29
N THR A 690 -6.59 -3.11 -3.15
CA THR A 690 -7.20 -2.39 -4.28
C THR A 690 -6.36 -1.18 -4.67
N GLY A 691 -6.29 -0.85 -5.95
CA GLY A 691 -5.76 0.43 -6.41
C GLY A 691 -6.65 1.60 -6.00
N GLY A 692 -6.04 2.75 -5.72
CA GLY A 692 -6.74 3.98 -5.41
C GLY A 692 -7.37 4.60 -6.66
N ASN A 693 -8.38 5.44 -6.48
CA ASN A 693 -9.00 6.14 -7.61
C ASN A 693 -8.16 7.33 -8.07
N GLY A 694 -8.20 7.59 -9.37
CA GLY A 694 -7.66 8.79 -9.98
C GLY A 694 -8.43 10.06 -9.59
N GLY A 695 -7.86 11.22 -9.91
CA GLY A 695 -8.46 12.49 -9.59
C GLY A 695 -9.70 12.77 -10.44
N PHE A 696 -10.62 13.63 -9.96
CA PHE A 696 -11.94 13.78 -10.60
C PHE A 696 -11.88 14.24 -12.06
N LEU A 697 -11.06 15.24 -12.39
CA LEU A 697 -10.93 15.75 -13.77
C LEU A 697 -9.93 14.91 -14.59
N PHE A 698 -8.69 14.84 -14.11
CA PHE A 698 -7.59 14.07 -14.69
C PHE A 698 -7.00 13.17 -13.60
N GLY A 699 -6.53 12.00 -13.99
CA GLY A 699 -5.89 11.03 -13.11
C GLY A 699 -6.32 9.62 -13.45
N SER A 700 -5.33 8.76 -13.68
CA SER A 700 -5.57 7.35 -13.90
C SER A 700 -5.88 6.61 -12.60
N GLY A 701 -6.62 5.51 -12.70
CA GLY A 701 -6.80 4.62 -11.56
C GLY A 701 -5.50 3.90 -11.19
N GLY A 702 -5.25 3.73 -9.90
CA GLY A 702 -4.11 2.96 -9.40
C GLY A 702 -4.22 1.48 -9.75
N ALA A 703 -3.09 0.81 -9.95
CA ALA A 703 -3.08 -0.63 -10.18
C ALA A 703 -3.49 -1.40 -8.91
N GLY A 704 -4.17 -2.53 -9.06
CA GLY A 704 -4.41 -3.46 -7.97
C GLY A 704 -3.12 -4.18 -7.57
N GLY A 705 -2.98 -4.48 -6.28
CA GLY A 705 -1.85 -5.23 -5.73
C GLY A 705 -1.91 -6.70 -6.10
N THR A 706 -0.75 -7.36 -6.18
CA THR A 706 -0.68 -8.80 -6.42
C THR A 706 -1.12 -9.61 -5.20
N GLY A 707 -1.78 -10.74 -5.39
CA GLY A 707 -2.06 -11.68 -4.30
C GLY A 707 -0.79 -12.37 -3.79
N GLY A 708 -0.80 -12.75 -2.51
CA GLY A 708 0.31 -13.46 -1.87
C GLY A 708 0.40 -14.93 -2.28
N ALA A 709 1.58 -15.53 -2.17
CA ALA A 709 1.82 -16.91 -2.58
C ALA A 709 1.37 -17.94 -1.53
N GLY A 710 0.93 -19.11 -2.01
CA GLY A 710 0.77 -20.32 -1.21
C GLY A 710 2.09 -21.12 -1.10
N ALA A 711 2.23 -21.95 -0.05
CA ALA A 711 3.40 -22.81 0.13
C ALA A 711 3.50 -23.90 -0.95
N PRO A 712 4.71 -24.24 -1.43
CA PRO A 712 4.89 -25.23 -2.49
C PRO A 712 4.51 -26.66 -2.08
N ASP A 713 4.66 -27.04 -0.80
CA ASP A 713 4.64 -28.46 -0.39
C ASP A 713 3.27 -28.94 0.14
N VAL A 714 2.26 -28.06 0.12
CA VAL A 714 0.92 -28.33 0.65
C VAL A 714 -0.12 -27.75 -0.32
N ALA A 715 -1.30 -28.38 -0.42
CA ALA A 715 -2.39 -27.97 -1.30
C ALA A 715 -3.03 -26.64 -0.85
N ILE A 716 -2.33 -25.55 -1.10
CA ILE A 716 -2.62 -24.20 -0.58
C ILE A 716 -2.89 -23.25 -1.74
N ASN A 717 -3.93 -22.45 -1.60
CA ASN A 717 -4.32 -21.51 -2.64
C ASN A 717 -3.47 -20.24 -2.59
N GLY A 718 -3.18 -19.69 -3.77
CA GLY A 718 -2.68 -18.31 -3.86
C GLY A 718 -3.77 -17.31 -3.50
N GLY A 719 -3.37 -16.15 -2.99
CA GLY A 719 -4.28 -15.05 -2.70
C GLY A 719 -4.80 -14.39 -3.97
N ALA A 720 -6.02 -13.84 -3.94
CA ALA A 720 -6.53 -13.09 -5.09
C ALA A 720 -5.76 -11.78 -5.30
N GLY A 721 -5.65 -11.34 -6.55
CA GLY A 721 -5.17 -10.00 -6.88
C GLY A 721 -6.22 -8.94 -6.55
N GLY A 722 -5.76 -7.74 -6.22
CA GLY A 722 -6.62 -6.60 -5.92
C GLY A 722 -7.21 -5.98 -7.18
N ALA A 723 -8.38 -5.34 -7.05
CA ALA A 723 -8.97 -4.60 -8.16
C ALA A 723 -8.18 -3.32 -8.49
N GLY A 724 -8.17 -2.92 -9.76
CA GLY A 724 -7.67 -1.61 -10.17
C GLY A 724 -8.64 -0.49 -9.79
N GLY A 725 -8.09 0.70 -9.53
CA GLY A 725 -8.88 1.88 -9.21
C GLY A 725 -9.58 2.49 -10.42
N LYS A 726 -10.61 3.31 -10.20
CA LYS A 726 -11.28 4.03 -11.28
C LYS A 726 -10.49 5.27 -11.70
N SER A 727 -10.65 5.72 -12.94
CA SER A 727 -10.07 6.99 -13.39
C SER A 727 -10.97 8.20 -13.09
N GLY A 728 -10.44 9.38 -13.37
CA GLY A 728 -11.20 10.62 -13.52
C GLY A 728 -12.05 10.67 -14.77
N LEU A 729 -12.57 11.86 -15.08
CA LEU A 729 -13.27 12.13 -16.33
C LEU A 729 -12.38 11.82 -17.54
N PHE A 730 -11.12 12.24 -17.49
CA PHE A 730 -10.11 11.99 -18.51
C PHE A 730 -9.00 11.13 -17.90
N ASP A 731 -8.61 10.04 -18.58
CA ASP A 731 -7.56 9.04 -18.28
C ASP A 731 -8.11 7.62 -18.09
N ASN A 732 -7.18 6.65 -18.00
CA ASN A 732 -7.49 5.23 -17.98
C ASN A 732 -7.75 4.69 -16.59
N GLY A 733 -8.65 3.71 -16.48
CA GLY A 733 -8.81 2.93 -15.26
C GLY A 733 -7.56 2.11 -14.94
N GLY A 734 -7.38 1.74 -13.67
CA GLY A 734 -6.22 0.99 -13.22
C GLY A 734 -6.26 -0.49 -13.61
N ASN A 735 -5.11 -1.09 -13.90
CA ASN A 735 -5.05 -2.53 -14.15
C ASN A 735 -5.31 -3.32 -12.85
N GLY A 736 -6.01 -4.45 -12.93
CA GLY A 736 -6.17 -5.40 -11.84
C GLY A 736 -4.86 -6.11 -11.50
N GLY A 737 -4.67 -6.42 -10.23
CA GLY A 737 -3.51 -7.14 -9.73
C GLY A 737 -3.53 -8.62 -10.11
N ALA A 738 -2.35 -9.21 -10.32
CA ALA A 738 -2.26 -10.65 -10.57
C ALA A 738 -2.62 -11.46 -9.32
N GLY A 739 -3.23 -12.62 -9.51
CA GLY A 739 -3.40 -13.61 -8.46
C GLY A 739 -2.06 -14.20 -8.00
N GLY A 740 -1.96 -14.53 -6.73
CA GLY A 740 -0.79 -15.19 -6.16
C GLY A 740 -0.65 -16.64 -6.63
N SER A 741 0.58 -17.14 -6.68
CA SER A 741 0.86 -18.52 -7.04
C SER A 741 0.33 -19.50 -5.98
N GLY A 742 -0.21 -20.63 -6.42
CA GLY A 742 -0.64 -21.72 -5.53
C GLY A 742 0.45 -22.77 -5.32
N GLY A 743 0.30 -23.56 -4.25
CA GLY A 743 1.16 -24.71 -3.94
C GLY A 743 0.91 -25.94 -4.80
N VAL A 744 1.69 -27.01 -4.61
CA VAL A 744 1.44 -28.31 -5.25
C VAL A 744 0.08 -28.85 -4.79
N GLY A 745 -0.87 -28.98 -5.72
CA GLY A 745 -2.24 -29.41 -5.44
C GLY A 745 -3.18 -28.29 -4.99
N GLY A 746 -2.68 -27.06 -4.83
CA GLY A 746 -3.49 -25.85 -4.58
C GLY A 746 -3.89 -25.12 -5.87
N LYS A 747 -4.81 -24.15 -5.75
CA LYS A 747 -5.24 -23.29 -6.87
C LYS A 747 -4.45 -21.99 -6.89
N GLY A 748 -4.18 -21.48 -8.08
CA GLY A 748 -3.74 -20.10 -8.25
C GLY A 748 -4.82 -19.14 -7.76
N GLY A 749 -4.42 -18.00 -7.22
CA GLY A 749 -5.33 -16.93 -6.85
C GLY A 749 -6.05 -16.35 -8.08
N ALA A 750 -7.26 -15.83 -7.91
CA ALA A 750 -7.93 -15.12 -8.99
C ALA A 750 -7.21 -13.80 -9.29
N GLY A 751 -7.16 -13.40 -10.56
CA GLY A 751 -6.75 -12.06 -10.96
C GLY A 751 -7.80 -11.01 -10.57
N GLY A 752 -7.34 -9.83 -10.21
CA GLY A 752 -8.20 -8.71 -9.83
C GLY A 752 -8.92 -8.09 -11.03
N LEU A 753 -10.03 -7.41 -10.77
CA LEU A 753 -10.77 -6.69 -11.81
C LEU A 753 -9.99 -5.45 -12.29
N GLY A 754 -10.10 -5.13 -13.57
CA GLY A 754 -9.67 -3.84 -14.09
C GLY A 754 -10.61 -2.71 -13.65
N GLY A 755 -10.06 -1.52 -13.41
CA GLY A 755 -10.83 -0.33 -13.06
C GLY A 755 -11.47 0.32 -14.27
N SER A 756 -12.63 0.95 -14.08
CA SER A 756 -13.34 1.64 -15.16
C SER A 756 -12.79 3.04 -15.42
N ALA A 757 -12.85 3.46 -16.69
CA ALA A 757 -12.76 4.87 -17.08
C ALA A 757 -14.15 5.55 -17.06
N VAL A 758 -14.18 6.89 -17.09
CA VAL A 758 -15.43 7.66 -16.98
C VAL A 758 -15.87 8.28 -18.31
N LEU A 759 -15.21 9.35 -18.80
CA LEU A 759 -15.63 10.05 -20.02
C LEU A 759 -14.72 9.73 -21.21
N VAL A 760 -13.41 9.92 -21.04
CA VAL A 760 -12.39 9.63 -22.06
C VAL A 760 -11.24 8.85 -21.42
N GLY A 761 -10.92 7.69 -21.98
CA GLY A 761 -9.86 6.81 -21.50
C GLY A 761 -10.27 5.35 -21.55
N ASP A 762 -9.27 4.47 -21.54
CA ASP A 762 -9.49 3.03 -21.58
C ASP A 762 -9.81 2.48 -20.19
N GLY A 763 -10.69 1.48 -20.12
CA GLY A 763 -10.82 0.66 -18.92
C GLY A 763 -9.52 -0.10 -18.67
N GLY A 764 -9.14 -0.32 -17.41
CA GLY A 764 -7.93 -1.05 -17.06
C GLY A 764 -8.04 -2.55 -17.39
N ASN A 765 -6.92 -3.21 -17.68
CA ASN A 765 -6.93 -4.66 -17.89
C ASN A 765 -7.28 -5.40 -16.59
N GLY A 766 -7.93 -6.55 -16.72
CA GLY A 766 -8.02 -7.53 -15.65
C GLY A 766 -6.66 -8.13 -15.32
N GLY A 767 -6.48 -8.49 -14.06
CA GLY A 767 -5.29 -9.18 -13.57
C GLY A 767 -5.24 -10.62 -14.06
N ASN A 768 -4.03 -11.14 -14.23
CA ASN A 768 -3.84 -12.55 -14.55
C ASN A 768 -4.18 -13.45 -13.35
N GLY A 769 -4.64 -14.67 -13.64
CA GLY A 769 -4.73 -15.75 -12.66
C GLY A 769 -3.35 -16.15 -12.13
N GLY A 770 -3.33 -16.63 -10.90
CA GLY A 770 -2.13 -17.15 -10.26
C GLY A 770 -1.69 -18.47 -10.88
N SER A 771 -0.38 -18.69 -10.93
CA SER A 771 0.19 -19.93 -11.44
C SER A 771 0.10 -21.06 -10.40
N ALA A 772 -0.48 -22.19 -10.77
CA ALA A 772 -0.49 -23.44 -9.99
C ALA A 772 -0.88 -24.63 -10.89
N THR A 773 -0.99 -25.84 -10.33
CA THR A 773 -1.55 -27.00 -11.05
C THR A 773 -3.00 -26.77 -11.48
N THR A 774 -3.79 -26.08 -10.65
CA THR A 774 -5.07 -25.50 -11.05
C THR A 774 -4.90 -23.99 -11.16
N VAL A 775 -4.87 -23.48 -12.38
CA VAL A 775 -4.64 -22.05 -12.65
C VAL A 775 -5.75 -21.17 -12.07
N GLY A 776 -5.38 -19.96 -11.67
CA GLY A 776 -6.32 -18.98 -11.15
C GLY A 776 -7.30 -18.51 -12.23
N LYS A 777 -8.45 -17.96 -11.81
CA LYS A 777 -9.35 -17.32 -12.77
C LYS A 777 -8.77 -15.97 -13.20
N ALA A 778 -8.80 -15.67 -14.49
CA ALA A 778 -8.54 -14.33 -15.00
C ALA A 778 -9.52 -13.28 -14.44
N GLY A 779 -9.01 -12.10 -14.14
CA GLY A 779 -9.82 -10.92 -13.84
C GLY A 779 -10.49 -10.37 -15.10
N ALA A 780 -11.70 -9.82 -14.96
CA ALA A 780 -12.34 -9.09 -16.06
C ALA A 780 -11.68 -7.71 -16.25
N GLY A 781 -11.69 -7.20 -17.47
CA GLY A 781 -11.31 -5.82 -17.75
C GLY A 781 -12.35 -4.81 -17.25
N GLY A 782 -11.91 -3.58 -17.02
CA GLY A 782 -12.78 -2.46 -16.69
C GLY A 782 -13.43 -1.87 -17.95
N THR A 783 -14.48 -1.09 -17.75
CA THR A 783 -15.20 -0.43 -18.86
C THR A 783 -14.43 0.81 -19.37
N GLY A 784 -14.44 1.04 -20.68
CA GLY A 784 -13.94 2.25 -21.32
C GLY A 784 -14.80 3.49 -21.03
N GLY A 785 -14.25 4.67 -21.35
CA GLY A 785 -14.93 5.95 -21.18
C GLY A 785 -16.14 6.10 -22.10
N LEU A 786 -17.18 6.78 -21.60
CA LEU A 786 -18.47 6.94 -22.29
C LEU A 786 -18.36 7.57 -23.70
N VAL A 787 -17.39 8.45 -23.92
CA VAL A 787 -17.23 9.20 -25.18
C VAL A 787 -16.13 8.59 -26.06
N LEU A 788 -15.01 8.20 -25.46
CA LEU A 788 -13.87 7.64 -26.18
C LEU A 788 -13.03 6.76 -25.26
N GLY A 789 -12.86 5.49 -25.61
CA GLY A 789 -12.00 4.57 -24.88
C GLY A 789 -12.39 3.11 -25.11
N GLN A 790 -11.41 2.22 -25.06
CA GLN A 790 -11.61 0.79 -25.16
C GLN A 790 -11.93 0.19 -23.78
N ASP A 791 -12.72 -0.88 -23.75
CA ASP A 791 -12.77 -1.74 -22.59
C ASP A 791 -11.41 -2.38 -22.34
N GLY A 792 -11.11 -2.61 -21.06
CA GLY A 792 -9.92 -3.32 -20.65
C GLY A 792 -9.95 -4.77 -21.11
N LYS A 793 -8.77 -5.33 -21.40
CA LYS A 793 -8.65 -6.75 -21.72
C LYS A 793 -8.86 -7.58 -20.46
N ALA A 794 -9.51 -8.73 -20.59
CA ALA A 794 -9.49 -9.73 -19.52
C ALA A 794 -8.03 -10.20 -19.27
N GLY A 795 -7.75 -10.58 -18.04
CA GLY A 795 -6.50 -11.24 -17.71
C GLY A 795 -6.36 -12.60 -18.39
N LEU A 796 -5.18 -13.18 -18.27
CA LEU A 796 -4.92 -14.57 -18.67
C LEU A 796 -5.12 -15.51 -17.48
N PRO A 797 -5.60 -16.74 -17.68
CA PRO A 797 -5.75 -17.73 -16.61
C PRO A 797 -4.40 -18.16 -16.03
#